data_AF-A0A4Q3DYJ2-F1
#
_entry.id   AF-A0A4Q3DYJ2-F1
#
_cell.length_a   1.000
_cell.length_b   1.000
_cell.length_c   1.000
_cell.angle_alpha   90.00
_cell.angle_beta   90.00
_cell.angle_gamma   90.00
#
_symmetry.space_group_name_H-M   'P 1'
#
loop_
_entity.id
_entity.type
_entity.pdbx_description
1 polymer ?
#
loop_
_entity_poly.entity_id
_entity_poly.type
_entity_poly.pdbx_seq_one_letter_code
_entity_poly.pdbx_strand_id
1 'polypeptide(L)'
;MASTFFKWLIPGVVTVAGGTALALMQTGAPLATDLETRIGTSLATGNFGWTSLRIDGRDAILGGTATDQQMIDDAVTRVAAVHGVRAVNSEIVLAEFVSPFPFSASVAGEAMTLTGGYPNEAVHAALMAEAAGATDTTRLLSGGPDATSFESAAKFGLAALKQMDQGEIELADLSLSISGRARSAEAFGFLDSLRQQVPAEFRLAALTIVPPLASPYVWTATWDGTSLALSGNIPGPELEEELRAVAPANVPVSTSLVLASGEPATFAANALELLKTLLTLEQGEAAINGETITLTGAPASAEIATAATTALTALGGAATLEPARIADFALAIEKSGAALTFTGFVPDAATRDRLTALPGAVTGDLQLGRGAPDRFASGIDFALEALGQLSEGRADLKGTRLSIGGRASTVAAFRAAQALAAEGAPQGLTLAAAEFSPPVAVPFTFAAVKAANGATTLTGYVPDEATRAALAANIAELAADRTDPADGAPDNFAFLAGKGLEILALLDSGSLTYDGKNWSIEGVASTPQKGFAADAAYSVAGLRTMGWTYVVRLPEQQAAAALPTISPYVWRAQKPADGSVSFTGFAPSDGFKRYLLVRAASASDRTVLGAGAPADFGTSAAAGLDALLALDEGSLGLNGNRWTLTGAVADAGSRDAIQTALSARTNAANWQVTIQARDSAPVVTPYLWSATRAPDGAVELSGYVPNDALQSFAAVRAGTVLRDSTAIASGEPAGFADDLLAGLEALNLLQSGRAMFDGSRWILTGEVASQTDGEAVVAALLKGSRNGALWTSAISGYTPPAPIVEPAPSSEPASSEPPPAEPVASSEEPTVEPSLESSSEPASSEAAPIEPASEEPVAAVSAEPSAEPVAEPAAEDRGLTVVDQLPARFAFEAKKEGGQPIALLGSVPADATAAYFGVIAGNVPADALRVEANLPDDFIASGTAGLNALTQLNEGRLGFDGDRWWLRGLAEQPETLDAVRALVASLPKGADWSVFVDQMPPLEICRDHVAALERLNAITFQSGSATLTETSLPILDKLAVDLAICPSASVHVEGHTDADGAEDLNLALSVSRAEAVIEALIERGVSIERLYAEGYGESQPIASNDTREGKAQNRRIAFSISEE
;
A
#
# COMPACT_ATOMS: atom_id res chain seq x y z
N MET A 1 89.35 -57.15 -159.58
CA MET A 1 88.28 -56.27 -159.08
C MET A 1 87.98 -56.58 -157.60
N ALA A 2 88.91 -56.28 -156.67
CA ALA A 2 88.70 -56.52 -155.23
C ALA A 2 89.24 -55.39 -154.33
N SER A 3 89.73 -54.28 -154.89
CA SER A 3 90.36 -53.19 -154.12
C SER A 3 89.42 -52.01 -153.80
N THR A 4 88.20 -51.99 -154.32
CA THR A 4 87.28 -50.84 -154.19
C THR A 4 86.23 -50.98 -153.09
N PHE A 5 85.94 -52.18 -152.58
CA PHE A 5 84.86 -52.39 -151.59
C PHE A 5 85.26 -51.96 -150.16
N PHE A 6 86.54 -52.06 -149.79
CA PHE A 6 87.01 -51.74 -148.43
C PHE A 6 87.23 -50.25 -148.14
N LYS A 7 87.32 -49.40 -149.17
CA LYS A 7 87.55 -47.95 -148.98
C LYS A 7 86.32 -47.18 -148.47
N TRP A 8 85.13 -47.79 -148.50
CA TRP A 8 83.89 -47.13 -148.08
C TRP A 8 83.24 -47.72 -146.81
N LEU A 9 83.66 -48.91 -146.35
CA LEU A 9 83.05 -49.56 -145.19
C LEU A 9 83.56 -49.00 -143.84
N ILE A 10 84.87 -48.73 -143.74
CA ILE A 10 85.51 -48.28 -142.49
C ILE A 10 85.04 -46.88 -142.07
N PRO A 11 84.95 -45.87 -142.98
CA PRO A 11 84.38 -44.58 -142.61
C PRO A 11 82.93 -44.72 -142.13
N GLY A 12 82.12 -45.56 -142.78
CA GLY A 12 80.72 -45.78 -142.40
C GLY A 12 80.55 -46.32 -140.98
N VAL A 13 81.37 -47.30 -140.56
CA VAL A 13 81.28 -47.86 -139.21
C VAL A 13 81.76 -46.86 -138.14
N VAL A 14 82.83 -46.10 -138.41
CA VAL A 14 83.32 -45.09 -137.45
C VAL A 14 82.33 -43.93 -137.32
N THR A 15 81.67 -43.51 -138.41
CA THR A 15 80.63 -42.48 -138.35
C THR A 15 79.38 -42.97 -137.63
N VAL A 16 78.97 -44.24 -137.83
CA VAL A 16 77.82 -44.81 -137.12
C VAL A 16 78.13 -45.04 -135.65
N ALA A 17 79.26 -45.67 -135.30
CA ALA A 17 79.63 -45.93 -133.92
C ALA A 17 79.98 -44.64 -133.16
N GLY A 18 80.73 -43.74 -133.78
CA GLY A 18 81.07 -42.42 -133.23
C GLY A 18 79.84 -41.53 -133.11
N GLY A 19 78.97 -41.50 -134.13
CA GLY A 19 77.70 -40.78 -134.09
C GLY A 19 76.73 -41.33 -133.06
N THR A 20 76.67 -42.65 -132.88
CA THR A 20 75.81 -43.30 -131.87
C THR A 20 76.35 -43.07 -130.46
N ALA A 21 77.67 -43.15 -130.23
CA ALA A 21 78.27 -42.86 -128.92
C ALA A 21 78.13 -41.38 -128.55
N LEU A 22 78.33 -40.46 -129.51
CA LEU A 22 78.14 -39.03 -129.30
C LEU A 22 76.65 -38.70 -129.06
N ALA A 23 75.73 -39.36 -129.77
CA ALA A 23 74.30 -39.25 -129.52
C ALA A 23 73.94 -39.75 -128.12
N LEU A 24 74.41 -40.93 -127.71
CA LEU A 24 74.16 -41.46 -126.37
C LEU A 24 74.72 -40.57 -125.25
N MET A 25 75.90 -39.98 -125.45
CA MET A 25 76.50 -39.02 -124.50
C MET A 25 75.75 -37.68 -124.48
N GLN A 26 75.23 -37.22 -125.62
CA GLN A 26 74.44 -35.98 -125.70
C GLN A 26 72.97 -36.17 -125.28
N THR A 27 72.41 -37.37 -125.36
CA THR A 27 71.00 -37.65 -125.01
C THR A 27 70.82 -38.20 -123.59
N GLY A 28 71.84 -38.80 -122.98
CA GLY A 28 71.72 -39.42 -121.65
C GLY A 28 71.42 -38.43 -120.53
N ALA A 29 72.15 -37.31 -120.47
CA ALA A 29 71.92 -36.25 -119.48
C ALA A 29 70.55 -35.56 -119.63
N PRO A 30 70.12 -35.08 -120.81
CA PRO A 30 68.81 -34.46 -120.96
C PRO A 30 67.65 -35.46 -120.77
N LEU A 31 67.83 -36.76 -121.06
CA LEU A 31 66.79 -37.77 -120.82
C LEU A 31 66.57 -38.05 -119.33
N ALA A 32 67.64 -38.15 -118.55
CA ALA A 32 67.53 -38.35 -117.10
C ALA A 32 66.84 -37.14 -116.43
N THR A 33 67.22 -35.92 -116.79
CA THR A 33 66.60 -34.68 -116.28
C THR A 33 65.14 -34.54 -116.72
N ASP A 34 64.79 -34.92 -117.94
CA ASP A 34 63.40 -34.92 -118.42
C ASP A 34 62.54 -35.98 -117.71
N LEU A 35 63.05 -37.19 -117.50
CA LEU A 35 62.37 -38.21 -116.71
C LEU A 35 62.21 -37.78 -115.24
N GLU A 36 63.26 -37.23 -114.63
CA GLU A 36 63.21 -36.69 -113.27
C GLU A 36 62.12 -35.61 -113.14
N THR A 37 62.01 -34.70 -114.12
CA THR A 37 60.97 -33.66 -114.15
C THR A 37 59.57 -34.26 -114.28
N ARG A 38 59.36 -35.21 -115.22
CA ARG A 38 58.04 -35.82 -115.47
C ARG A 38 57.58 -36.73 -114.33
N ILE A 39 58.49 -37.52 -113.76
CA ILE A 39 58.21 -38.36 -112.60
C ILE A 39 57.99 -37.50 -111.36
N GLY A 40 58.83 -36.49 -111.13
CA GLY A 40 58.66 -35.52 -110.05
C GLY A 40 57.30 -34.81 -110.13
N THR A 41 56.87 -34.41 -111.33
CA THR A 41 55.52 -33.85 -111.54
C THR A 41 54.42 -34.84 -111.21
N SER A 42 54.54 -36.10 -111.67
CA SER A 42 53.56 -37.17 -111.41
C SER A 42 53.40 -37.48 -109.92
N LEU A 43 54.53 -37.58 -109.20
CA LEU A 43 54.57 -37.79 -107.76
C LEU A 43 53.98 -36.61 -106.99
N ALA A 44 54.30 -35.37 -107.39
CA ALA A 44 53.77 -34.15 -106.78
C ALA A 44 52.23 -34.06 -106.91
N THR A 45 51.65 -34.44 -108.05
CA THR A 45 50.19 -34.46 -108.23
C THR A 45 49.46 -35.60 -107.51
N GLY A 46 50.18 -36.61 -107.01
CA GLY A 46 49.57 -37.83 -106.44
C GLY A 46 49.62 -37.94 -104.92
N ASN A 47 50.04 -36.90 -104.19
CA ASN A 47 50.27 -36.93 -102.74
C ASN A 47 51.43 -37.86 -102.30
N PHE A 48 52.39 -38.12 -103.20
CA PHE A 48 53.60 -38.93 -102.93
C PHE A 48 54.82 -38.08 -102.55
N GLY A 49 54.60 -36.90 -101.95
CA GLY A 49 55.66 -35.95 -101.61
C GLY A 49 56.69 -36.47 -100.59
N TRP A 50 56.37 -37.57 -99.90
CA TRP A 50 57.27 -38.29 -98.99
C TRP A 50 58.31 -39.16 -99.72
N THR A 51 58.15 -39.40 -101.02
CA THR A 51 59.09 -40.21 -101.81
C THR A 51 60.30 -39.38 -102.26
N SER A 52 61.50 -39.94 -102.17
CA SER A 52 62.69 -39.40 -102.82
C SER A 52 62.93 -40.12 -104.13
N LEU A 53 63.25 -39.37 -105.18
CA LEU A 53 63.45 -39.90 -106.52
C LEU A 53 64.93 -39.78 -106.91
N ARG A 54 65.52 -40.89 -107.35
CA ARG A 54 66.81 -40.91 -108.02
C ARG A 54 66.69 -41.63 -109.35
N ILE A 55 67.18 -41.01 -110.42
CA ILE A 55 67.16 -41.61 -111.77
C ILE A 55 68.53 -42.18 -112.10
N ASP A 56 68.57 -43.46 -112.50
CA ASP A 56 69.74 -44.11 -113.06
C ASP A 56 69.44 -44.53 -114.51
N GLY A 57 69.84 -43.68 -115.46
CA GLY A 57 69.51 -43.83 -116.88
C GLY A 57 68.00 -43.73 -117.16
N ARG A 58 67.32 -44.88 -117.20
CA ARG A 58 65.86 -45.00 -117.40
C ARG A 58 65.14 -45.71 -116.25
N ASP A 59 65.87 -46.06 -115.19
CA ASP A 59 65.31 -46.69 -114.00
C ASP A 59 65.09 -45.62 -112.94
N ALA A 60 63.94 -45.67 -112.29
CA ALA A 60 63.62 -44.81 -111.16
C ALA A 60 63.87 -45.59 -109.87
N ILE A 61 64.65 -45.01 -108.97
CA ILE A 61 64.87 -45.53 -107.62
C ILE A 61 64.07 -44.64 -106.68
N LEU A 62 63.08 -45.23 -106.03
CA LEU A 62 62.25 -44.55 -105.05
C LEU A 62 62.74 -44.88 -103.65
N GLY A 63 63.13 -43.87 -102.89
CA GLY A 63 63.39 -43.97 -101.46
C GLY A 63 62.31 -43.25 -100.66
N GLY A 64 62.40 -43.34 -99.34
CA GLY A 64 61.47 -42.69 -98.41
C GLY A 64 60.97 -43.65 -97.35
N THR A 65 59.99 -43.21 -96.57
CA THR A 65 59.36 -44.03 -95.54
C THR A 65 57.85 -44.06 -95.76
N ALA A 66 57.28 -45.26 -95.86
CA ALA A 66 55.84 -45.46 -96.03
C ALA A 66 55.24 -46.03 -94.74
N THR A 67 53.97 -45.69 -94.46
CA THR A 67 53.27 -46.17 -93.26
C THR A 67 52.44 -47.43 -93.50
N ASP A 68 52.23 -47.81 -94.75
CA ASP A 68 51.70 -49.12 -95.12
C ASP A 68 52.32 -49.62 -96.44
N GLN A 69 52.10 -50.90 -96.75
CA GLN A 69 52.61 -51.52 -97.98
C GLN A 69 51.90 -50.98 -99.24
N GLN A 70 50.65 -50.56 -99.11
CA GLN A 70 49.84 -50.10 -100.23
C GLN A 70 50.37 -48.77 -100.79
N MET A 71 50.85 -47.87 -99.93
CA MET A 71 51.51 -46.63 -100.33
C MET A 71 52.77 -46.87 -101.18
N ILE A 72 53.55 -47.92 -100.86
CA ILE A 72 54.73 -48.31 -101.64
C ILE A 72 54.28 -48.78 -103.03
N ASP A 73 53.29 -49.66 -103.08
CA ASP A 73 52.78 -50.24 -104.32
C ASP A 73 52.16 -49.17 -105.23
N ASP A 74 51.42 -48.21 -104.66
CA ASP A 74 50.81 -47.10 -105.38
C ASP A 74 51.87 -46.12 -105.93
N ALA A 75 52.92 -45.83 -105.16
CA ALA A 75 54.04 -45.00 -105.60
C ALA A 75 54.80 -45.66 -106.76
N VAL A 76 55.14 -46.95 -106.61
CA VAL A 76 55.83 -47.73 -107.64
C VAL A 76 54.98 -47.81 -108.91
N THR A 77 53.68 -48.08 -108.79
CA THR A 77 52.75 -48.16 -109.92
C THR A 77 52.63 -46.84 -110.65
N ARG A 78 52.55 -45.72 -109.91
CA ARG A 78 52.46 -44.38 -110.49
C ARG A 78 53.71 -44.00 -111.26
N VAL A 79 54.89 -44.32 -110.74
CA VAL A 79 56.16 -44.02 -111.43
C VAL A 79 56.35 -44.93 -112.64
N ALA A 80 55.96 -46.21 -112.55
CA ALA A 80 56.01 -47.15 -113.66
C ALA A 80 55.11 -46.72 -114.83
N ALA A 81 54.02 -45.98 -114.57
CA ALA A 81 53.13 -45.45 -115.60
C ALA A 81 53.69 -44.23 -116.37
N VAL A 82 54.78 -43.60 -115.90
CA VAL A 82 55.36 -42.44 -116.57
C VAL A 82 56.08 -42.86 -117.84
N HIS A 83 55.66 -42.27 -118.97
CA HIS A 83 56.19 -42.63 -120.28
C HIS A 83 57.72 -42.46 -120.36
N GLY A 84 58.45 -43.54 -120.61
CA GLY A 84 59.90 -43.53 -120.75
C GLY A 84 60.66 -44.20 -119.59
N VAL A 85 60.00 -44.46 -118.46
CA VAL A 85 60.53 -45.29 -117.36
C VAL A 85 60.65 -46.75 -117.82
N ARG A 86 61.74 -47.43 -117.44
CA ARG A 86 62.00 -48.84 -117.79
C ARG A 86 61.71 -49.79 -116.62
N ALA A 87 62.22 -49.45 -115.44
CA ALA A 87 62.02 -50.20 -114.21
C ALA A 87 61.95 -49.24 -113.02
N VAL A 88 61.27 -49.65 -111.96
CA VAL A 88 61.20 -48.91 -110.70
C VAL A 88 61.77 -49.81 -109.62
N ASN A 89 62.81 -49.37 -108.93
CA ASN A 89 63.37 -50.04 -107.77
C ASN A 89 62.91 -49.30 -106.50
N SER A 90 62.38 -50.03 -105.53
CA SER A 90 61.94 -49.45 -104.26
C SER A 90 62.98 -49.70 -103.17
N GLU A 91 63.54 -48.62 -102.64
CA GLU A 91 64.33 -48.55 -101.41
C GLU A 91 63.49 -47.92 -100.27
N ILE A 92 62.15 -47.91 -100.41
CA ILE A 92 61.24 -47.37 -99.40
C ILE A 92 61.21 -48.31 -98.17
N VAL A 93 61.33 -47.73 -96.98
CA VAL A 93 61.28 -48.45 -95.70
C VAL A 93 59.89 -48.32 -95.07
N LEU A 94 59.38 -49.39 -94.45
CA LEU A 94 58.13 -49.34 -93.71
C LEU A 94 58.37 -48.74 -92.31
N ALA A 95 57.56 -47.76 -91.91
CA ALA A 95 57.61 -47.16 -90.57
C ALA A 95 57.29 -48.22 -89.49
N GLU A 96 57.87 -48.04 -88.30
CA GLU A 96 57.63 -48.91 -87.14
C GLU A 96 56.14 -48.96 -86.76
N PHE A 97 55.58 -50.16 -86.64
CA PHE A 97 54.16 -50.37 -86.28
C PHE A 97 53.96 -50.27 -84.77
N VAL A 98 53.08 -49.37 -84.31
CA VAL A 98 52.78 -49.17 -82.89
C VAL A 98 51.27 -49.09 -82.67
N SER A 99 50.73 -49.88 -81.74
CA SER A 99 49.33 -49.86 -81.32
C SER A 99 49.21 -50.04 -79.79
N PRO A 100 48.41 -49.23 -79.08
CA PRO A 100 47.69 -48.05 -79.58
C PRO A 100 48.66 -46.98 -80.09
N PHE A 101 48.24 -46.25 -81.12
CA PHE A 101 49.07 -45.25 -81.80
C PHE A 101 49.29 -44.05 -80.87
N PRO A 102 50.53 -43.78 -80.42
CA PRO A 102 50.78 -42.81 -79.37
C PRO A 102 51.09 -41.44 -79.95
N PHE A 103 50.46 -40.40 -79.42
CA PHE A 103 50.86 -39.02 -79.61
C PHE A 103 50.67 -38.27 -78.29
N SER A 104 51.64 -37.45 -77.90
CA SER A 104 51.48 -36.59 -76.75
C SER A 104 52.04 -35.20 -77.02
N ALA A 105 51.46 -34.21 -76.36
CA ALA A 105 52.02 -32.88 -76.32
C ALA A 105 51.91 -32.33 -74.90
N SER A 106 52.92 -31.61 -74.44
CA SER A 106 52.91 -30.97 -73.13
C SER A 106 53.31 -29.51 -73.23
N VAL A 107 52.80 -28.70 -72.31
CA VAL A 107 53.15 -27.29 -72.14
C VAL A 107 53.61 -27.05 -70.70
N ALA A 108 54.71 -26.33 -70.54
CA ALA A 108 55.17 -25.81 -69.26
C ALA A 108 55.62 -24.36 -69.43
N GLY A 109 54.85 -23.41 -68.89
CA GLY A 109 54.96 -22.00 -69.20
C GLY A 109 54.57 -21.72 -70.65
N GLU A 110 55.52 -21.23 -71.46
CA GLU A 110 55.33 -21.01 -72.91
C GLU A 110 55.97 -22.11 -73.77
N ALA A 111 56.72 -23.05 -73.16
CA ALA A 111 57.42 -24.10 -73.89
C ALA A 111 56.49 -25.29 -74.15
N MET A 112 56.25 -25.60 -75.42
CA MET A 112 55.48 -26.76 -75.86
C MET A 112 56.41 -27.85 -76.40
N THR A 113 56.14 -29.12 -76.09
CA THR A 113 56.89 -30.27 -76.61
C THR A 113 55.92 -31.28 -77.20
N LEU A 114 56.20 -31.77 -78.41
CA LEU A 114 55.43 -32.83 -79.08
C LEU A 114 56.26 -34.12 -79.13
N THR A 115 55.67 -35.24 -78.75
CA THR A 115 56.32 -36.56 -78.74
C THR A 115 55.40 -37.66 -79.27
N GLY A 116 55.95 -38.82 -79.60
CA GLY A 116 55.19 -39.95 -80.13
C GLY A 116 55.21 -40.04 -81.66
N GLY A 117 54.08 -40.38 -82.26
CA GLY A 117 53.92 -40.71 -83.68
C GLY A 117 53.03 -39.73 -84.45
N TYR A 118 53.29 -39.60 -85.75
CA TYR A 118 52.35 -39.02 -86.72
C TYR A 118 52.11 -39.97 -87.91
N PRO A 119 50.90 -39.98 -88.51
CA PRO A 119 50.51 -40.96 -89.51
C PRO A 119 51.03 -40.66 -90.93
N ASN A 120 51.34 -39.40 -91.24
CA ASN A 120 51.98 -38.97 -92.49
C ASN A 120 52.55 -37.54 -92.37
N GLU A 121 53.37 -37.14 -93.35
CA GLU A 121 54.03 -35.83 -93.41
C GLU A 121 53.06 -34.64 -93.51
N ALA A 122 51.90 -34.82 -94.15
CA ALA A 122 50.92 -33.74 -94.28
C ALA A 122 50.28 -33.39 -92.92
N VAL A 123 49.95 -34.42 -92.14
CA VAL A 123 49.46 -34.28 -90.77
C VAL A 123 50.54 -33.68 -89.88
N HIS A 124 51.79 -34.15 -89.97
CA HIS A 124 52.90 -33.57 -89.21
C HIS A 124 53.06 -32.07 -89.46
N ALA A 125 53.07 -31.64 -90.72
CA ALA A 125 53.10 -30.23 -91.09
C ALA A 125 51.89 -29.45 -90.51
N ALA A 126 50.70 -30.04 -90.50
CA ALA A 126 49.50 -29.44 -89.94
C ALA A 126 49.58 -29.31 -88.40
N LEU A 127 50.17 -30.28 -87.70
CA LEU A 127 50.41 -30.21 -86.25
C LEU A 127 51.49 -29.18 -85.90
N MET A 128 52.56 -29.10 -86.68
CA MET A 128 53.61 -28.09 -86.48
C MET A 128 53.13 -26.66 -86.74
N ALA A 129 52.19 -26.47 -87.66
CA ALA A 129 51.53 -25.18 -87.87
C ALA A 129 50.65 -24.79 -86.66
N GLU A 130 49.98 -25.76 -86.05
CA GLU A 130 49.16 -25.54 -84.86
C GLU A 130 50.04 -25.30 -83.61
N ALA A 131 51.15 -26.03 -83.48
CA ALA A 131 52.10 -25.97 -82.37
C ALA A 131 53.34 -25.13 -82.71
N ALA A 132 53.14 -23.94 -83.28
CA ALA A 132 54.24 -23.08 -83.71
C ALA A 132 55.22 -22.77 -82.55
N GLY A 133 56.51 -23.09 -82.76
CA GLY A 133 57.57 -22.90 -81.76
C GLY A 133 57.76 -24.05 -80.78
N ALA A 134 56.98 -25.14 -80.91
CA ALA A 134 57.16 -26.32 -80.09
C ALA A 134 58.45 -27.09 -80.41
N THR A 135 59.02 -27.72 -79.38
CA THR A 135 60.09 -28.71 -79.55
C THR A 135 59.47 -30.01 -80.04
N ASP A 136 59.85 -30.44 -81.24
CA ASP A 136 59.29 -31.62 -81.88
C ASP A 136 60.26 -32.81 -81.82
N THR A 137 59.84 -33.88 -81.14
CA THR A 137 60.53 -35.17 -81.11
C THR A 137 59.64 -36.30 -81.64
N THR A 138 58.62 -35.97 -82.42
CA THR A 138 57.73 -36.96 -83.03
C THR A 138 58.42 -37.70 -84.18
N ARG A 139 57.92 -38.90 -84.50
CA ARG A 139 58.44 -39.74 -85.58
C ARG A 139 57.31 -40.31 -86.44
N LEU A 140 57.58 -40.53 -87.71
CA LEU A 140 56.63 -41.22 -88.60
C LEU A 140 56.46 -42.67 -88.11
N LEU A 141 55.21 -43.08 -87.79
CA LEU A 141 54.86 -44.42 -87.30
C LEU A 141 53.75 -45.03 -88.16
N SER A 142 53.68 -46.38 -88.20
CA SER A 142 52.57 -47.11 -88.81
C SER A 142 51.62 -47.67 -87.75
N GLY A 143 50.41 -48.07 -88.18
CA GLY A 143 49.36 -48.58 -87.28
C GLY A 143 48.43 -47.51 -86.69
N GLY A 144 48.53 -46.27 -87.19
CA GLY A 144 47.68 -45.17 -86.77
C GLY A 144 46.25 -45.24 -87.29
N PRO A 145 45.31 -44.54 -86.62
CA PRO A 145 43.94 -44.38 -87.11
C PRO A 145 43.91 -43.52 -88.39
N ASP A 146 42.71 -43.30 -88.93
CA ASP A 146 42.50 -42.40 -90.07
C ASP A 146 43.18 -41.04 -89.84
N ALA A 147 43.97 -40.60 -90.83
CA ALA A 147 44.82 -39.41 -90.71
C ALA A 147 44.02 -38.13 -90.44
N THR A 148 42.82 -38.02 -90.99
CA THR A 148 41.94 -36.85 -90.81
C THR A 148 41.38 -36.80 -89.39
N SER A 149 40.96 -37.96 -88.89
CA SER A 149 40.43 -38.13 -87.53
C SER A 149 41.51 -37.91 -86.47
N PHE A 150 42.73 -38.40 -86.72
CA PHE A 150 43.90 -38.15 -85.89
C PHE A 150 44.29 -36.66 -85.88
N GLU A 151 44.35 -36.02 -87.05
CA GLU A 151 44.66 -34.59 -87.16
C GLU A 151 43.65 -33.74 -86.39
N SER A 152 42.35 -34.06 -86.50
CA SER A 152 41.27 -33.41 -85.76
C SER A 152 41.46 -33.55 -84.24
N ALA A 153 41.71 -34.78 -83.75
CA ALA A 153 41.91 -35.05 -82.33
C ALA A 153 43.17 -34.36 -81.77
N ALA A 154 44.29 -34.42 -82.50
CA ALA A 154 45.54 -33.81 -82.09
C ALA A 154 45.44 -32.27 -82.09
N LYS A 155 44.84 -31.65 -83.12
CA LYS A 155 44.61 -30.19 -83.14
C LYS A 155 43.68 -29.73 -82.03
N PHE A 156 42.62 -30.49 -81.73
CA PHE A 156 41.72 -30.19 -80.62
C PHE A 156 42.48 -30.18 -79.28
N GLY A 157 43.32 -31.20 -79.03
CA GLY A 157 44.17 -31.24 -77.85
C GLY A 157 45.20 -30.11 -77.79
N LEU A 158 45.85 -29.78 -78.92
CA LEU A 158 46.82 -28.67 -78.99
C LEU A 158 46.16 -27.30 -78.75
N ALA A 159 44.94 -27.10 -79.24
CA ALA A 159 44.16 -25.90 -78.97
C ALA A 159 43.81 -25.76 -77.48
N ALA A 160 43.48 -26.88 -76.81
CA ALA A 160 43.29 -26.91 -75.36
C ALA A 160 44.59 -26.58 -74.60
N LEU A 161 45.73 -27.16 -74.99
CA LEU A 161 47.03 -26.87 -74.35
C LEU A 161 47.41 -25.39 -74.40
N LYS A 162 47.08 -24.65 -75.46
CA LYS A 162 47.35 -23.20 -75.54
C LYS A 162 46.64 -22.37 -74.46
N GLN A 163 45.59 -22.91 -73.88
CA GLN A 163 44.82 -22.30 -72.79
C GLN A 163 45.37 -22.68 -71.40
N MET A 164 46.42 -23.51 -71.34
CA MET A 164 47.03 -23.98 -70.11
C MET A 164 48.39 -23.31 -69.89
N ASP A 165 48.76 -23.08 -68.63
CA ASP A 165 50.11 -22.66 -68.25
C ASP A 165 51.02 -23.85 -67.93
N GLN A 166 50.42 -24.98 -67.53
CA GLN A 166 51.07 -26.28 -67.41
C GLN A 166 50.06 -27.35 -67.79
N GLY A 167 50.38 -28.25 -68.72
CA GLY A 167 49.45 -29.29 -69.11
C GLY A 167 50.02 -30.31 -70.07
N GLU A 168 49.27 -31.37 -70.31
CA GLU A 168 49.60 -32.48 -71.18
C GLU A 168 48.35 -33.01 -71.87
N ILE A 169 48.50 -33.38 -73.13
CA ILE A 169 47.55 -34.22 -73.85
C ILE A 169 48.22 -35.53 -74.20
N GLU A 170 47.42 -36.59 -74.13
CA GLU A 170 47.78 -37.91 -74.63
C GLU A 170 46.68 -38.37 -75.57
N LEU A 171 47.07 -38.73 -76.78
CA LEU A 171 46.20 -39.30 -77.80
C LEU A 171 46.70 -40.72 -78.08
N ALA A 172 45.91 -41.70 -77.63
CA ALA A 172 46.11 -43.11 -77.93
C ALA A 172 45.04 -43.53 -78.94
N ASP A 173 45.44 -43.78 -80.20
CA ASP A 173 44.53 -43.89 -81.34
C ASP A 173 43.61 -42.65 -81.48
N LEU A 174 42.30 -42.79 -81.22
CA LEU A 174 41.29 -41.72 -81.24
C LEU A 174 40.72 -41.46 -79.84
N SER A 175 41.52 -41.75 -78.80
CA SER A 175 41.18 -41.59 -77.40
C SER A 175 42.06 -40.49 -76.80
N LEU A 176 41.49 -39.29 -76.65
CA LEU A 176 42.21 -38.10 -76.18
C LEU A 176 42.02 -37.90 -74.67
N SER A 177 43.12 -37.78 -73.94
CA SER A 177 43.16 -37.34 -72.54
C SER A 177 43.82 -35.97 -72.49
N ILE A 178 43.25 -35.05 -71.72
CA ILE A 178 43.76 -33.70 -71.53
C ILE A 178 43.84 -33.44 -70.03
N SER A 179 45.00 -33.01 -69.54
CA SER A 179 45.19 -32.65 -68.14
C SER A 179 46.06 -31.41 -67.99
N GLY A 180 45.78 -30.56 -67.00
CA GLY A 180 46.62 -29.38 -66.77
C GLY A 180 45.93 -28.28 -65.98
N ARG A 181 46.64 -27.16 -65.82
CA ARG A 181 46.18 -25.96 -65.16
C ARG A 181 45.91 -24.88 -66.21
N ALA A 182 44.74 -24.25 -66.11
CA ALA A 182 44.34 -23.16 -66.99
C ALA A 182 45.19 -21.92 -66.71
N ARG A 183 45.50 -21.15 -67.76
CA ARG A 183 46.30 -19.93 -67.61
C ARG A 183 45.53 -18.71 -67.08
N SER A 184 44.20 -18.76 -67.13
CA SER A 184 43.28 -17.72 -66.64
C SER A 184 41.90 -18.32 -66.33
N ALA A 185 41.03 -17.57 -65.66
CA ALA A 185 39.65 -17.99 -65.39
C ALA A 185 38.83 -18.12 -66.69
N GLU A 186 39.06 -17.23 -67.66
CA GLU A 186 38.46 -17.30 -68.99
C GLU A 186 38.90 -18.57 -69.73
N ALA A 187 40.20 -18.89 -69.66
CA ALA A 187 40.75 -20.11 -70.22
C ALA A 187 40.18 -21.37 -69.54
N PHE A 188 39.98 -21.33 -68.22
CA PHE A 188 39.33 -22.42 -67.49
C PHE A 188 37.90 -22.66 -67.99
N GLY A 189 37.09 -21.60 -68.12
CA GLY A 189 35.73 -21.70 -68.65
C GLY A 189 35.69 -22.22 -70.10
N PHE A 190 36.62 -21.78 -70.94
CA PHE A 190 36.77 -22.31 -72.30
C PHE A 190 37.09 -23.82 -72.27
N LEU A 191 38.10 -24.22 -71.50
CA LEU A 191 38.52 -25.61 -71.38
C LEU A 191 37.40 -26.51 -70.83
N ASP A 192 36.62 -26.02 -69.87
CA ASP A 192 35.47 -26.72 -69.32
C ASP A 192 34.39 -26.95 -70.39
N SER A 193 34.14 -25.94 -71.24
CA SER A 193 33.18 -26.03 -72.34
C SER A 193 33.54 -27.07 -73.39
N LEU A 194 34.82 -27.45 -73.50
CA LEU A 194 35.28 -28.47 -74.45
C LEU A 194 34.66 -29.84 -74.20
N ARG A 195 34.19 -30.13 -72.97
CA ARG A 195 33.47 -31.40 -72.66
C ARG A 195 32.23 -31.59 -73.54
N GLN A 196 31.61 -30.50 -73.97
CA GLN A 196 30.38 -30.53 -74.77
C GLN A 196 30.65 -30.34 -76.27
N GLN A 197 31.89 -29.99 -76.66
CA GLN A 197 32.27 -29.63 -78.03
C GLN A 197 33.16 -30.70 -78.70
N VAL A 198 33.20 -31.92 -78.16
CA VAL A 198 34.03 -33.01 -78.70
C VAL A 198 33.48 -33.45 -80.07
N PRO A 199 34.27 -33.36 -81.16
CA PRO A 199 33.90 -33.88 -82.48
C PRO A 199 33.60 -35.38 -82.46
N ALA A 200 32.72 -35.84 -83.35
CA ALA A 200 32.25 -37.23 -83.36
C ALA A 200 33.33 -38.24 -83.81
N GLU A 201 34.42 -37.77 -84.41
CA GLU A 201 35.47 -38.63 -84.98
C GLU A 201 36.40 -39.23 -83.91
N PHE A 202 36.41 -38.70 -82.68
CA PHE A 202 37.21 -39.21 -81.58
C PHE A 202 36.47 -39.08 -80.25
N ARG A 203 37.03 -39.68 -79.19
CA ARG A 203 36.45 -39.58 -77.84
C ARG A 203 37.41 -38.89 -76.89
N LEU A 204 36.85 -38.10 -75.99
CA LEU A 204 37.56 -37.53 -74.85
C LEU A 204 37.54 -38.55 -73.71
N ALA A 205 38.68 -39.19 -73.45
CA ALA A 205 38.84 -40.20 -72.41
C ALA A 205 38.91 -39.59 -71.01
N ALA A 206 39.60 -38.46 -70.87
CA ALA A 206 39.71 -37.70 -69.62
C ALA A 206 39.90 -36.21 -69.90
N LEU A 207 39.30 -35.36 -69.07
CA LEU A 207 39.54 -33.91 -69.08
C LEU A 207 39.64 -33.40 -67.64
N THR A 208 40.88 -33.30 -67.16
CA THR A 208 41.21 -32.89 -65.79
C THR A 208 41.86 -31.51 -65.82
N ILE A 209 41.06 -30.46 -65.59
CA ILE A 209 41.53 -29.07 -65.64
C ILE A 209 41.51 -28.49 -64.23
N VAL A 210 42.60 -27.82 -63.85
CA VAL A 210 42.73 -27.07 -62.60
C VAL A 210 42.60 -25.56 -62.92
N PRO A 211 41.92 -24.75 -62.08
CA PRO A 211 41.85 -23.29 -62.25
C PRO A 211 43.22 -22.60 -62.21
N PRO A 212 43.36 -21.35 -62.68
CA PRO A 212 44.64 -20.63 -62.67
C PRO A 212 45.24 -20.48 -61.27
N LEU A 213 46.57 -20.53 -61.17
CA LEU A 213 47.26 -20.40 -59.88
C LEU A 213 47.15 -18.96 -59.35
N ALA A 214 46.59 -18.79 -58.16
CA ALA A 214 46.61 -17.52 -57.43
C ALA A 214 47.72 -17.53 -56.36
N SER A 215 48.50 -16.45 -56.31
CA SER A 215 49.49 -16.22 -55.26
C SER A 215 49.60 -14.71 -54.95
N PRO A 216 49.23 -14.24 -53.75
CA PRO A 216 48.66 -15.01 -52.64
C PRO A 216 47.24 -15.50 -52.90
N TYR A 217 46.85 -16.59 -52.26
CA TYR A 217 45.48 -17.10 -52.27
C TYR A 217 44.66 -16.36 -51.21
N VAL A 218 43.78 -15.45 -51.63
CA VAL A 218 43.02 -14.57 -50.73
C VAL A 218 41.54 -14.85 -50.83
N TRP A 219 40.88 -15.00 -49.69
CA TRP A 219 39.43 -15.09 -49.56
C TRP A 219 38.96 -14.22 -48.40
N THR A 220 37.85 -13.52 -48.57
CA THR A 220 37.24 -12.69 -47.51
C THR A 220 35.73 -12.85 -47.48
N ALA A 221 35.17 -12.71 -46.28
CA ALA A 221 33.75 -12.60 -46.03
C ALA A 221 33.48 -11.43 -45.08
N THR A 222 32.55 -10.55 -45.44
CA THR A 222 32.13 -9.42 -44.60
C THR A 222 30.66 -9.55 -44.24
N TRP A 223 30.37 -9.31 -42.96
CA TRP A 223 29.03 -9.39 -42.37
C TRP A 223 28.72 -8.07 -41.68
N ASP A 224 27.67 -7.37 -42.09
CA ASP A 224 27.25 -6.09 -41.51
C ASP A 224 26.05 -6.20 -40.54
N GLY A 225 25.61 -7.43 -40.26
CA GLY A 225 24.40 -7.71 -39.48
C GLY A 225 23.14 -7.91 -40.33
N THR A 226 23.17 -7.51 -41.61
CA THR A 226 22.03 -7.55 -42.52
C THR A 226 22.35 -8.15 -43.89
N SER A 227 23.59 -8.07 -44.36
CA SER A 227 24.06 -8.56 -45.64
C SER A 227 25.42 -9.24 -45.53
N LEU A 228 25.63 -10.26 -46.36
CA LEU A 228 26.88 -11.01 -46.44
C LEU A 228 27.54 -10.77 -47.80
N ALA A 229 28.79 -10.33 -47.81
CA ALA A 229 29.58 -10.24 -49.03
C ALA A 229 30.74 -11.23 -49.01
N LEU A 230 30.86 -12.04 -50.05
CA LEU A 230 31.94 -13.02 -50.23
C LEU A 230 32.81 -12.60 -51.42
N SER A 231 34.13 -12.56 -51.23
CA SER A 231 35.05 -12.17 -52.31
C SER A 231 36.39 -12.92 -52.26
N GLY A 232 37.10 -12.93 -53.39
CA GLY A 232 38.41 -13.58 -53.51
C GLY A 232 38.37 -14.92 -54.24
N ASN A 233 39.32 -15.79 -53.93
CA ASN A 233 39.61 -17.00 -54.67
C ASN A 233 38.92 -18.23 -54.06
N ILE A 234 38.39 -19.10 -54.92
CA ILE A 234 37.80 -20.39 -54.55
C ILE A 234 38.28 -21.51 -55.50
N PRO A 235 38.43 -22.76 -55.01
CA PRO A 235 38.98 -23.86 -55.80
C PRO A 235 37.99 -24.42 -56.83
N GLY A 236 36.69 -24.20 -56.65
CA GLY A 236 35.63 -24.74 -57.50
C GLY A 236 34.25 -24.15 -57.18
N PRO A 237 33.27 -24.32 -58.09
CA PRO A 237 31.93 -23.77 -57.93
C PRO A 237 31.11 -24.44 -56.81
N GLU A 238 31.43 -25.70 -56.47
CA GLU A 238 30.75 -26.43 -55.38
C GLU A 238 30.90 -25.71 -54.03
N LEU A 239 32.09 -25.18 -53.74
CA LEU A 239 32.33 -24.44 -52.51
C LEU A 239 31.58 -23.09 -52.48
N GLU A 240 31.34 -22.45 -53.63
CA GLU A 240 30.52 -21.23 -53.66
C GLU A 240 29.09 -21.51 -53.22
N GLU A 241 28.52 -22.64 -53.67
CA GLU A 241 27.17 -23.06 -53.27
C GLU A 241 27.12 -23.40 -51.78
N GLU A 242 28.13 -24.13 -51.27
CA GLU A 242 28.24 -24.45 -49.84
C GLU A 242 28.37 -23.18 -48.97
N LEU A 243 29.24 -22.23 -49.35
CA LEU A 243 29.42 -20.96 -48.62
C LEU A 243 28.13 -20.13 -48.62
N ARG A 244 27.41 -20.08 -49.75
CA ARG A 244 26.12 -19.38 -49.84
C ARG A 244 25.05 -20.03 -48.97
N ALA A 245 25.06 -21.36 -48.87
CA ALA A 245 24.10 -22.12 -48.07
C ALA A 245 24.30 -21.96 -46.55
N VAL A 246 25.48 -21.49 -46.08
CA VAL A 246 25.70 -21.16 -44.67
C VAL A 246 24.89 -19.93 -44.23
N ALA A 247 24.62 -18.99 -45.16
CA ALA A 247 23.86 -17.79 -44.84
C ALA A 247 22.37 -18.10 -44.54
N PRO A 248 21.74 -17.43 -43.55
CA PRO A 248 20.31 -17.60 -43.29
C PRO A 248 19.43 -17.24 -44.50
N ALA A 249 18.27 -17.90 -44.66
CA ALA A 249 17.42 -17.84 -45.86
C ALA A 249 16.92 -16.43 -46.27
N ASN A 250 17.02 -15.42 -45.40
CA ASN A 250 16.57 -14.04 -45.63
C ASN A 250 17.72 -13.03 -45.69
N VAL A 251 18.97 -13.49 -45.68
CA VAL A 251 20.14 -12.61 -45.76
C VAL A 251 20.56 -12.46 -47.23
N PRO A 252 20.58 -11.24 -47.81
CA PRO A 252 21.15 -11.02 -49.12
C PRO A 252 22.65 -11.37 -49.13
N VAL A 253 23.06 -12.25 -50.05
CA VAL A 253 24.45 -12.65 -50.27
C VAL A 253 24.95 -12.11 -51.60
N SER A 254 25.98 -11.26 -51.58
CA SER A 254 26.67 -10.80 -52.79
C SER A 254 28.00 -11.55 -52.96
N THR A 255 28.26 -12.10 -54.15
CA THR A 255 29.50 -12.81 -54.44
C THR A 255 30.34 -12.07 -55.49
N SER A 256 31.64 -12.00 -55.24
CA SER A 256 32.69 -11.56 -56.18
C SER A 256 33.85 -12.56 -56.10
N LEU A 257 33.49 -13.84 -56.20
CA LEU A 257 34.40 -14.97 -56.09
C LEU A 257 34.96 -15.35 -57.47
N VAL A 258 36.22 -15.76 -57.51
CA VAL A 258 36.95 -16.13 -58.73
C VAL A 258 37.54 -17.52 -58.57
N LEU A 259 37.38 -18.37 -59.60
CA LEU A 259 37.98 -19.70 -59.62
C LEU A 259 39.50 -19.60 -59.74
N ALA A 260 40.22 -20.14 -58.75
CA ALA A 260 41.67 -20.20 -58.74
C ALA A 260 42.20 -21.40 -57.92
N SER A 261 43.38 -21.89 -58.28
CA SER A 261 44.13 -22.91 -57.56
C SER A 261 45.27 -22.30 -56.73
N GLY A 262 45.86 -23.09 -55.84
CA GLY A 262 46.89 -22.62 -54.90
C GLY A 262 46.36 -22.44 -53.48
N GLU A 263 45.20 -23.03 -53.21
CA GLU A 263 44.55 -23.04 -51.92
C GLU A 263 45.39 -23.81 -50.87
N PRO A 264 45.42 -23.35 -49.61
CA PRO A 264 46.01 -24.11 -48.51
C PRO A 264 45.35 -25.48 -48.31
N ALA A 265 46.13 -26.46 -47.83
CA ALA A 265 45.59 -27.76 -47.42
C ALA A 265 44.63 -27.56 -46.24
N THR A 266 43.31 -27.70 -46.46
CA THR A 266 42.14 -27.40 -45.58
C THR A 266 41.37 -26.10 -45.84
N PHE A 267 41.68 -25.35 -46.91
CA PHE A 267 40.99 -24.09 -47.24
C PHE A 267 39.46 -24.16 -47.18
N ALA A 268 38.84 -25.13 -47.87
CA ALA A 268 37.38 -25.23 -47.95
C ALA A 268 36.72 -25.42 -46.57
N ALA A 269 37.28 -26.31 -45.74
CA ALA A 269 36.78 -26.54 -44.38
C ALA A 269 36.96 -25.29 -43.51
N ASN A 270 38.11 -24.63 -43.61
CA ASN A 270 38.40 -23.42 -42.83
C ASN A 270 37.50 -22.25 -43.25
N ALA A 271 37.26 -22.05 -44.54
CA ALA A 271 36.38 -20.99 -45.06
C ALA A 271 34.93 -21.16 -44.57
N LEU A 272 34.42 -22.41 -44.58
CA LEU A 272 33.08 -22.71 -44.06
C LEU A 272 32.97 -22.47 -42.56
N GLU A 273 33.94 -22.95 -41.77
CA GLU A 273 33.90 -22.79 -40.31
C GLU A 273 34.09 -21.33 -39.90
N LEU A 274 34.95 -20.61 -40.61
CA LEU A 274 35.19 -19.19 -40.40
C LEU A 274 33.96 -18.35 -40.75
N LEU A 275 33.25 -18.69 -41.83
CA LEU A 275 31.98 -18.05 -42.19
C LEU A 275 30.89 -18.32 -41.15
N LYS A 276 30.74 -19.56 -40.68
CA LYS A 276 29.80 -19.89 -39.59
C LYS A 276 30.10 -19.06 -38.35
N THR A 277 31.37 -18.97 -37.97
CA THR A 277 31.82 -18.19 -36.80
C THR A 277 31.53 -16.70 -37.00
N LEU A 278 31.83 -16.14 -38.17
CA LEU A 278 31.54 -14.74 -38.51
C LEU A 278 30.04 -14.42 -38.36
N LEU A 279 29.17 -15.31 -38.82
CA LEU A 279 27.71 -15.13 -38.76
C LEU A 279 27.13 -15.25 -37.33
N THR A 280 27.92 -15.69 -36.35
CA THR A 280 27.54 -15.58 -34.92
C THR A 280 27.82 -14.20 -34.33
N LEU A 281 28.64 -13.39 -35.00
CA LEU A 281 28.92 -12.02 -34.59
C LEU A 281 27.80 -11.08 -35.08
N GLU A 282 27.69 -9.90 -34.48
CA GLU A 282 26.75 -8.87 -34.94
C GLU A 282 27.20 -8.26 -36.27
N GLN A 283 28.51 -8.08 -36.43
CA GLN A 283 29.17 -7.59 -37.63
C GLN A 283 30.65 -7.98 -37.58
N GLY A 284 31.31 -8.04 -38.72
CA GLY A 284 32.74 -8.34 -38.77
C GLY A 284 33.25 -8.69 -40.17
N GLU A 285 34.51 -9.08 -40.21
CA GLU A 285 35.20 -9.56 -41.40
C GLU A 285 36.05 -10.79 -41.06
N ALA A 286 35.91 -11.81 -41.90
CA ALA A 286 36.73 -13.00 -41.93
C ALA A 286 37.64 -12.96 -43.16
N ALA A 287 38.90 -13.34 -43.00
CA ALA A 287 39.84 -13.42 -44.12
C ALA A 287 40.78 -14.62 -43.99
N ILE A 288 41.08 -15.22 -45.14
CA ILE A 288 42.14 -16.20 -45.34
C ILE A 288 43.10 -15.62 -46.38
N ASN A 289 44.35 -15.39 -46.00
CA ASN A 289 45.40 -14.91 -46.89
C ASN A 289 46.61 -15.86 -46.82
N GLY A 290 46.69 -16.78 -47.77
CA GLY A 290 47.59 -17.92 -47.69
C GLY A 290 47.29 -18.75 -46.43
N GLU A 291 48.28 -18.97 -45.58
CA GLU A 291 48.12 -19.70 -44.30
C GLU A 291 47.58 -18.82 -43.16
N THR A 292 47.44 -17.50 -43.35
CA THR A 292 46.98 -16.60 -42.29
C THR A 292 45.47 -16.52 -42.25
N ILE A 293 44.89 -16.81 -41.08
CA ILE A 293 43.44 -16.76 -40.84
C ILE A 293 43.15 -15.67 -39.80
N THR A 294 42.24 -14.75 -40.13
CA THR A 294 41.84 -13.66 -39.24
C THR A 294 40.33 -13.51 -39.19
N LEU A 295 39.81 -13.18 -38.00
CA LEU A 295 38.45 -12.71 -37.81
C LEU A 295 38.51 -11.42 -37.03
N THR A 296 37.82 -10.40 -37.51
CA THR A 296 37.58 -9.17 -36.76
C THR A 296 36.08 -8.99 -36.61
N GLY A 297 35.62 -8.42 -35.51
CA GLY A 297 34.19 -8.15 -35.37
C GLY A 297 33.68 -7.97 -33.96
N ALA A 298 32.36 -7.94 -33.89
CA ALA A 298 31.57 -7.46 -32.78
C ALA A 298 30.74 -8.60 -32.19
N PRO A 299 31.16 -9.24 -31.09
CA PRO A 299 30.38 -10.33 -30.49
C PRO A 299 29.15 -9.79 -29.73
N ALA A 300 28.02 -10.48 -29.87
CA ALA A 300 26.78 -10.16 -29.16
C ALA A 300 26.81 -10.54 -27.66
N SER A 301 27.73 -11.43 -27.26
CA SER A 301 27.93 -11.83 -25.86
C SER A 301 29.36 -12.31 -25.59
N ALA A 302 29.74 -12.43 -24.31
CA ALA A 302 31.06 -12.94 -23.91
C ALA A 302 31.24 -14.43 -24.25
N GLU A 303 30.15 -15.19 -24.24
CA GLU A 303 30.13 -16.59 -24.67
C GLU A 303 30.46 -16.70 -26.16
N ILE A 304 29.84 -15.86 -27.00
CA ILE A 304 30.12 -15.78 -28.44
C ILE A 304 31.58 -15.34 -28.68
N ALA A 305 32.09 -14.37 -27.92
CA ALA A 305 33.48 -13.93 -28.03
C ALA A 305 34.47 -15.08 -27.72
N THR A 306 34.18 -15.87 -26.68
CA THR A 306 35.00 -17.03 -26.29
C THR A 306 34.90 -18.14 -27.32
N ALA A 307 33.69 -18.44 -27.81
CA ALA A 307 33.45 -19.45 -28.84
C ALA A 307 34.18 -19.09 -30.14
N ALA A 308 34.07 -17.83 -30.60
CA ALA A 308 34.74 -17.36 -31.80
C ALA A 308 36.27 -17.40 -31.67
N THR A 309 36.82 -17.00 -30.51
CA THR A 309 38.27 -17.08 -30.25
C THR A 309 38.76 -18.53 -30.22
N THR A 310 37.98 -19.44 -29.62
CA THR A 310 38.28 -20.87 -29.55
C THR A 310 38.26 -21.51 -30.94
N ALA A 311 37.22 -21.23 -31.72
CA ALA A 311 37.08 -21.70 -33.09
C ALA A 311 38.28 -21.27 -33.95
N LEU A 312 38.66 -19.99 -33.87
CA LEU A 312 39.82 -19.49 -34.62
C LEU A 312 41.15 -20.05 -34.18
N THR A 313 41.34 -20.24 -32.88
CA THR A 313 42.56 -20.87 -32.35
C THR A 313 42.70 -22.30 -32.89
N ALA A 314 41.59 -23.04 -32.99
CA ALA A 314 41.57 -24.38 -33.57
C ALA A 314 41.90 -24.38 -35.08
N LEU A 315 41.57 -23.30 -35.80
CA LEU A 315 41.95 -23.10 -37.20
C LEU A 315 43.40 -22.58 -37.38
N GLY A 316 44.11 -22.27 -36.29
CA GLY A 316 45.45 -21.65 -36.35
C GLY A 316 45.43 -20.15 -36.68
N GLY A 317 44.28 -19.49 -36.53
CA GLY A 317 44.07 -18.06 -36.77
C GLY A 317 44.02 -17.22 -35.50
N ALA A 318 43.84 -15.90 -35.68
CA ALA A 318 43.70 -14.94 -34.59
C ALA A 318 42.39 -14.14 -34.70
N ALA A 319 41.68 -14.01 -33.59
CA ALA A 319 40.45 -13.22 -33.49
C ALA A 319 40.77 -11.86 -32.85
N THR A 320 40.36 -10.78 -33.50
CA THR A 320 40.41 -9.42 -32.93
C THR A 320 38.98 -8.94 -32.74
N LEU A 321 38.43 -9.19 -31.55
CA LEU A 321 37.03 -8.92 -31.24
C LEU A 321 36.88 -7.66 -30.40
N GLU A 322 35.85 -6.87 -30.70
CA GLU A 322 35.39 -5.80 -29.82
C GLU A 322 34.84 -6.38 -28.50
N PRO A 323 34.74 -5.59 -27.41
CA PRO A 323 34.12 -6.05 -26.17
C PRO A 323 32.70 -6.59 -26.40
N ALA A 324 32.28 -7.61 -25.66
CA ALA A 324 30.93 -8.16 -25.81
C ALA A 324 29.84 -7.11 -25.55
N ARG A 325 28.71 -7.20 -26.26
CA ARG A 325 27.52 -6.43 -25.92
C ARG A 325 26.96 -6.92 -24.57
N ILE A 326 26.61 -5.98 -23.70
CA ILE A 326 25.96 -6.25 -22.42
C ILE A 326 24.50 -5.85 -22.56
N ALA A 327 23.58 -6.83 -22.43
CA ALA A 327 22.15 -6.59 -22.56
C ALA A 327 21.64 -5.60 -21.50
N ASP A 328 22.02 -5.84 -20.24
CA ASP A 328 21.71 -4.97 -19.11
C ASP A 328 22.90 -4.09 -18.77
N PHE A 329 23.24 -3.17 -19.68
CA PHE A 329 24.37 -2.26 -19.48
C PHE A 329 24.14 -1.41 -18.22
N ALA A 330 24.94 -1.68 -17.19
CA ALA A 330 24.78 -1.10 -15.87
C ALA A 330 26.11 -0.67 -15.27
N LEU A 331 26.09 0.47 -14.59
CA LEU A 331 27.18 0.95 -13.76
C LEU A 331 26.62 1.41 -12.42
N ALA A 332 27.25 0.97 -11.35
CA ALA A 332 26.97 1.44 -10.00
C ALA A 332 28.18 2.13 -9.40
N ILE A 333 27.92 3.24 -8.72
CA ILE A 333 28.89 4.08 -8.04
C ILE A 333 28.47 4.15 -6.58
N GLU A 334 29.26 3.57 -5.68
CA GLU A 334 29.06 3.70 -4.24
C GLU A 334 30.05 4.70 -3.66
N LYS A 335 29.57 5.58 -2.80
CA LYS A 335 30.36 6.56 -2.07
C LYS A 335 30.36 6.24 -0.59
N SER A 336 31.54 6.18 0.01
CA SER A 336 31.72 6.13 1.47
C SER A 336 32.83 7.11 1.87
N GLY A 337 32.45 8.25 2.42
CA GLY A 337 33.35 9.37 2.67
C GLY A 337 34.02 9.87 1.38
N ALA A 338 35.35 9.78 1.33
CA ALA A 338 36.13 10.15 0.15
C ALA A 338 36.29 9.03 -0.89
N ALA A 339 35.93 7.79 -0.54
CA ALA A 339 36.08 6.64 -1.45
C ALA A 339 34.88 6.56 -2.42
N LEU A 340 35.18 6.21 -3.68
CA LEU A 340 34.21 5.95 -4.75
C LEU A 340 34.46 4.56 -5.33
N THR A 341 33.57 3.61 -5.09
CA THR A 341 33.66 2.26 -5.63
C THR A 341 32.81 2.13 -6.88
N PHE A 342 33.42 1.72 -7.98
CA PHE A 342 32.75 1.54 -9.27
C PHE A 342 32.62 0.05 -9.60
N THR A 343 31.39 -0.38 -9.89
CA THR A 343 31.07 -1.77 -10.25
C THR A 343 30.20 -1.82 -11.50
N GLY A 344 30.44 -2.79 -12.39
CA GLY A 344 29.68 -2.97 -13.63
C GLY A 344 30.50 -2.68 -14.89
N PHE A 345 29.87 -2.07 -15.90
CA PHE A 345 30.42 -1.96 -17.25
C PHE A 345 30.68 -0.52 -17.69
N VAL A 346 31.73 -0.35 -18.50
CA VAL A 346 32.07 0.91 -19.18
C VAL A 346 32.31 0.66 -20.68
N PRO A 347 31.96 1.62 -21.56
CA PRO A 347 31.95 1.43 -23.01
C PRO A 347 33.35 1.19 -23.59
N ASP A 348 34.38 1.80 -23.00
CA ASP A 348 35.72 1.83 -23.52
C ASP A 348 36.76 2.03 -22.41
N ALA A 349 38.04 1.77 -22.76
CA ALA A 349 39.16 1.93 -21.84
C ALA A 349 39.34 3.38 -21.39
N ALA A 350 39.08 4.36 -22.26
CA ALA A 350 39.24 5.78 -21.94
C ALA A 350 38.28 6.22 -20.81
N THR A 351 37.04 5.72 -20.82
CA THR A 351 36.05 5.98 -19.78
C THR A 351 36.47 5.35 -18.45
N ARG A 352 36.92 4.10 -18.47
CA ARG A 352 37.45 3.44 -17.27
C ARG A 352 38.62 4.22 -16.67
N ASP A 353 39.59 4.59 -17.50
CA ASP A 353 40.80 5.28 -17.07
C ASP A 353 40.46 6.68 -16.49
N ARG A 354 39.46 7.37 -17.07
CA ARG A 354 38.89 8.62 -16.52
C ARG A 354 38.33 8.42 -15.11
N LEU A 355 37.60 7.33 -14.88
CA LEU A 355 37.03 7.02 -13.56
C LEU A 355 38.11 6.62 -12.55
N THR A 356 39.12 5.85 -12.96
CA THR A 356 40.26 5.47 -12.13
C THR A 356 41.09 6.66 -11.68
N ALA A 357 41.13 7.75 -12.46
CA ALA A 357 41.84 8.97 -12.11
C ALA A 357 41.13 9.83 -11.03
N LEU A 358 39.88 9.52 -10.67
CA LEU A 358 39.16 10.26 -9.63
C LEU A 358 39.75 9.99 -8.23
N PRO A 359 39.85 11.02 -7.36
CA PRO A 359 40.34 10.83 -6.00
C PRO A 359 39.52 9.80 -5.22
N GLY A 360 40.20 8.81 -4.64
CA GLY A 360 39.53 7.76 -3.84
C GLY A 360 38.78 6.70 -4.67
N ALA A 361 38.97 6.66 -6.00
CA ALA A 361 38.31 5.70 -6.87
C ALA A 361 38.86 4.27 -6.70
N VAL A 362 37.95 3.31 -6.59
CA VAL A 362 38.21 1.86 -6.60
C VAL A 362 37.48 1.29 -7.82
N THR A 363 38.24 0.91 -8.85
CA THR A 363 37.70 0.47 -10.15
C THR A 363 38.04 -0.99 -10.49
N GLY A 364 38.40 -1.81 -9.49
CA GLY A 364 38.83 -3.19 -9.70
C GLY A 364 37.77 -4.09 -10.35
N ASP A 365 36.50 -3.77 -10.14
CA ASP A 365 35.35 -4.53 -10.62
C ASP A 365 34.72 -3.93 -11.90
N LEU A 366 35.37 -2.94 -12.53
CA LEU A 366 34.94 -2.39 -13.81
C LEU A 366 35.37 -3.26 -14.98
N GLN A 367 34.40 -3.64 -15.81
CA GLN A 367 34.61 -4.43 -17.02
C GLN A 367 34.32 -3.60 -18.28
N LEU A 368 35.02 -3.92 -19.37
CA LEU A 368 34.72 -3.32 -20.67
C LEU A 368 33.55 -4.08 -21.32
N GLY A 369 32.58 -3.35 -21.84
CA GLY A 369 31.45 -3.91 -22.58
C GLY A 369 30.88 -2.89 -23.56
N ARG A 370 30.19 -3.35 -24.60
CA ARG A 370 29.44 -2.48 -25.52
C ARG A 370 27.96 -2.48 -25.18
N GLY A 371 27.22 -1.48 -25.67
CA GLY A 371 25.80 -1.30 -25.35
C GLY A 371 25.50 -0.18 -24.35
N ALA A 372 26.49 0.67 -24.04
CA ALA A 372 26.25 1.89 -23.29
C ALA A 372 25.25 2.80 -24.05
N PRO A 373 24.26 3.38 -23.37
CA PRO A 373 23.32 4.31 -24.00
C PRO A 373 23.99 5.62 -24.42
N ASP A 374 23.43 6.32 -25.41
CA ASP A 374 24.01 7.52 -26.05
C ASP A 374 24.44 8.64 -25.08
N ARG A 375 23.85 8.70 -23.88
CA ARG A 375 24.08 9.72 -22.84
C ARG A 375 24.70 9.17 -21.56
N PHE A 376 25.29 7.99 -21.62
CA PHE A 376 25.87 7.30 -20.47
C PHE A 376 26.93 8.14 -19.74
N ALA A 377 27.83 8.80 -20.49
CA ALA A 377 28.85 9.68 -19.89
C ALA A 377 28.24 10.88 -19.13
N SER A 378 27.19 11.50 -19.67
CA SER A 378 26.45 12.56 -18.98
C SER A 378 25.75 12.06 -17.72
N GLY A 379 25.25 10.82 -17.74
CA GLY A 379 24.66 10.18 -16.57
C GLY A 379 25.67 9.93 -15.45
N ILE A 380 26.88 9.49 -15.81
CA ILE A 380 28.01 9.36 -14.86
C ILE A 380 28.35 10.72 -14.24
N ASP A 381 28.49 11.75 -15.07
CA ASP A 381 28.92 13.07 -14.58
C ASP A 381 27.87 13.66 -13.63
N PHE A 382 26.58 13.53 -13.96
CA PHE A 382 25.47 13.92 -13.08
C PHE A 382 25.44 13.09 -11.78
N ALA A 383 25.65 11.77 -11.88
CA ALA A 383 25.73 10.90 -10.70
C ALA A 383 26.88 11.29 -9.77
N LEU A 384 28.06 11.59 -10.32
CA LEU A 384 29.24 12.01 -9.55
C LEU A 384 29.04 13.39 -8.91
N GLU A 385 28.38 14.32 -9.61
CA GLU A 385 28.03 15.64 -9.06
C GLU A 385 27.06 15.50 -7.87
N ALA A 386 26.00 14.70 -8.03
CA ALA A 386 25.04 14.42 -6.96
C ALA A 386 25.71 13.72 -5.77
N LEU A 387 26.48 12.66 -6.02
CA LEU A 387 27.25 11.96 -4.98
C LEU A 387 28.28 12.88 -4.32
N GLY A 388 28.79 13.90 -5.01
CA GLY A 388 29.67 14.92 -4.46
C GLY A 388 29.07 15.72 -3.30
N GLN A 389 27.74 15.84 -3.25
CA GLN A 389 27.02 16.48 -2.14
C GLN A 389 26.85 15.55 -0.92
N LEU A 390 27.02 14.25 -1.11
CA LEU A 390 26.73 13.22 -0.11
C LEU A 390 27.99 12.85 0.70
N SER A 391 27.83 12.46 1.97
CA SER A 391 28.89 11.82 2.75
C SER A 391 28.99 10.33 2.46
N GLU A 392 27.84 9.70 2.19
CA GLU A 392 27.71 8.30 1.79
C GLU A 392 26.51 8.20 0.85
N GLY A 393 26.56 7.30 -0.14
CA GLY A 393 25.48 7.17 -1.10
C GLY A 393 25.77 6.20 -2.21
N ARG A 394 24.79 6.00 -3.08
CA ARG A 394 24.88 5.12 -4.23
C ARG A 394 24.17 5.74 -5.42
N ALA A 395 24.76 5.59 -6.59
CA ALA A 395 24.14 5.88 -7.86
C ALA A 395 24.18 4.63 -8.74
N ASP A 396 23.05 4.30 -9.36
CA ASP A 396 22.91 3.21 -10.32
C ASP A 396 22.43 3.78 -11.65
N LEU A 397 23.20 3.53 -12.71
CA LEU A 397 22.84 3.87 -14.09
C LEU A 397 22.61 2.55 -14.85
N LYS A 398 21.34 2.19 -15.08
CA LYS A 398 20.93 0.97 -15.78
C LYS A 398 20.16 1.36 -17.04
N GLY A 399 20.78 1.15 -18.21
CA GLY A 399 20.26 1.72 -19.45
C GLY A 399 20.09 3.24 -19.32
N THR A 400 18.90 3.77 -19.64
CA THR A 400 18.59 5.20 -19.52
C THR A 400 18.09 5.62 -18.13
N ARG A 401 17.92 4.68 -17.20
CA ARG A 401 17.41 4.97 -15.85
C ARG A 401 18.55 5.20 -14.87
N LEU A 402 18.51 6.36 -14.22
CA LEU A 402 19.44 6.76 -13.18
C LEU A 402 18.70 6.78 -11.84
N SER A 403 19.20 6.08 -10.83
CA SER A 403 18.74 6.21 -9.45
C SER A 403 19.90 6.65 -8.57
N ILE A 404 19.67 7.62 -7.70
CA ILE A 404 20.71 8.16 -6.82
C ILE A 404 20.11 8.32 -5.42
N GLY A 405 20.86 7.94 -4.40
CA GLY A 405 20.46 8.19 -3.02
C GLY A 405 21.62 8.17 -2.06
N GLY A 406 21.37 8.63 -0.84
CA GLY A 406 22.35 8.65 0.23
C GLY A 406 22.24 9.85 1.14
N ARG A 407 23.15 9.94 2.10
CA ARG A 407 23.14 10.95 3.14
C ARG A 407 23.99 12.15 2.76
N ALA A 408 23.42 13.34 2.86
CA ALA A 408 24.11 14.59 2.63
C ALA A 408 25.18 14.86 3.70
N SER A 409 26.29 15.48 3.29
CA SER A 409 27.38 15.84 4.20
C SER A 409 27.07 17.08 5.06
N THR A 410 26.24 17.98 4.55
CA THR A 410 25.81 19.23 5.20
C THR A 410 24.40 19.59 4.74
N VAL A 411 23.73 20.51 5.43
CA VAL A 411 22.39 20.98 5.04
C VAL A 411 22.43 21.70 3.69
N ALA A 412 23.50 22.48 3.43
CA ALA A 412 23.70 23.12 2.14
C ALA A 412 23.83 22.09 1.02
N ALA A 413 24.57 21.01 1.27
CA ALA A 413 24.72 19.92 0.31
C ALA A 413 23.41 19.13 0.11
N PHE A 414 22.61 18.94 1.17
CA PHE A 414 21.28 18.32 1.07
C PHE A 414 20.35 19.13 0.15
N ARG A 415 20.30 20.44 0.32
CA ARG A 415 19.53 21.35 -0.55
C ARG A 415 20.06 21.34 -1.98
N ALA A 416 21.38 21.33 -2.16
CA ALA A 416 22.00 21.25 -3.48
C ALA A 416 21.65 19.94 -4.19
N ALA A 417 21.67 18.80 -3.49
CA ALA A 417 21.28 17.50 -4.04
C ALA A 417 19.80 17.47 -4.43
N GLN A 418 18.90 18.02 -3.61
CA GLN A 418 17.48 18.14 -3.95
C GLN A 418 17.24 19.05 -5.16
N ALA A 419 17.92 20.20 -5.22
CA ALA A 419 17.81 21.12 -6.34
C ALA A 419 18.27 20.44 -7.65
N LEU A 420 19.40 19.73 -7.60
CA LEU A 420 19.91 18.96 -8.73
C LEU A 420 18.94 17.88 -9.20
N ALA A 421 18.26 17.18 -8.28
CA ALA A 421 17.22 16.22 -8.65
C ALA A 421 15.95 16.88 -9.20
N ALA A 422 15.57 18.06 -8.70
CA ALA A 422 14.41 18.80 -9.18
C ALA A 422 14.62 19.38 -10.59
N GLU A 423 15.86 19.71 -10.97
CA GLU A 423 16.22 20.07 -12.36
C GLU A 423 16.03 18.89 -13.34
N GLY A 424 16.03 17.66 -12.81
CA GLY A 424 15.85 16.42 -13.56
C GLY A 424 17.16 15.88 -14.15
N ALA A 425 17.12 14.62 -14.59
CA ALA A 425 18.25 14.00 -15.26
C ALA A 425 18.57 14.70 -16.61
N PRO A 426 19.84 14.68 -17.08
CA PRO A 426 20.21 15.18 -18.39
C PRO A 426 19.33 14.61 -19.52
N GLN A 427 19.10 15.39 -20.58
CA GLN A 427 18.26 14.96 -21.71
C GLN A 427 18.66 13.57 -22.25
N GLY A 428 17.67 12.69 -22.38
CA GLY A 428 17.87 11.30 -22.81
C GLY A 428 18.06 10.29 -21.67
N LEU A 429 18.10 10.76 -20.41
CA LEU A 429 18.07 9.93 -19.21
C LEU A 429 16.79 10.19 -18.41
N THR A 430 16.40 9.23 -17.58
CA THR A 430 15.26 9.35 -16.66
C THR A 430 15.77 9.15 -15.23
N LEU A 431 15.54 10.14 -14.37
CA LEU A 431 15.82 10.02 -12.94
C LEU A 431 14.69 9.16 -12.33
N ALA A 432 14.97 7.87 -12.15
CA ALA A 432 14.00 6.88 -11.68
C ALA A 432 13.75 6.99 -10.18
N ALA A 433 14.77 7.33 -9.39
CA ALA A 433 14.66 7.58 -7.96
C ALA A 433 15.75 8.58 -7.51
N ALA A 434 15.38 9.46 -6.58
CA ALA A 434 16.28 10.43 -5.97
C ALA A 434 15.98 10.52 -4.46
N GLU A 435 16.66 9.69 -3.67
CA GLU A 435 16.38 9.51 -2.24
C GLU A 435 17.55 10.06 -1.41
N PHE A 436 17.46 11.32 -1.04
CA PHE A 436 18.47 11.96 -0.21
C PHE A 436 18.03 11.99 1.24
N SER A 437 18.94 11.65 2.16
CA SER A 437 18.79 11.86 3.59
C SER A 437 19.57 13.11 4.03
N PRO A 438 19.05 13.90 4.97
CA PRO A 438 19.76 15.06 5.48
C PRO A 438 20.99 14.64 6.33
N PRO A 439 21.93 15.56 6.64
CA PRO A 439 23.06 15.22 7.50
C PRO A 439 22.59 14.89 8.93
N VAL A 440 23.37 14.08 9.66
CA VAL A 440 23.11 13.82 11.09
C VAL A 440 23.62 15.01 11.92
N ALA A 441 22.72 15.68 12.64
CA ALA A 441 23.09 16.74 13.58
C ALA A 441 23.55 16.14 14.92
N VAL A 442 24.76 16.48 15.36
CA VAL A 442 25.33 16.02 16.65
C VAL A 442 25.89 17.23 17.42
N PRO A 443 25.20 17.75 18.46
CA PRO A 443 23.86 17.37 18.92
C PRO A 443 22.74 17.93 18.03
N PHE A 444 21.63 17.19 17.91
CA PHE A 444 20.40 17.68 17.31
C PHE A 444 19.72 18.65 18.29
N THR A 445 19.66 19.93 17.96
CA THR A 445 19.07 20.98 18.82
C THR A 445 17.86 21.60 18.15
N PHE A 446 16.86 22.01 18.92
CA PHE A 446 15.68 22.72 18.42
C PHE A 446 15.28 23.81 19.41
N ALA A 447 14.86 24.97 18.91
CA ALA A 447 14.34 26.04 19.76
C ALA A 447 13.24 26.84 19.07
N ALA A 448 12.16 27.09 19.82
CA ALA A 448 11.10 28.02 19.47
C ALA A 448 11.04 29.14 20.52
N VAL A 449 11.27 30.38 20.10
CA VAL A 449 11.29 31.54 21.01
C VAL A 449 10.15 32.48 20.67
N LYS A 450 9.22 32.66 21.62
CA LYS A 450 8.10 33.59 21.54
C LYS A 450 8.46 34.90 22.22
N ALA A 451 8.52 35.98 21.46
CA ALA A 451 8.72 37.32 21.97
C ALA A 451 7.44 37.87 22.63
N ALA A 452 7.57 38.90 23.46
CA ALA A 452 6.46 39.50 24.21
C ALA A 452 5.38 40.16 23.33
N ASN A 453 5.67 40.39 22.04
CA ASN A 453 4.70 40.87 21.06
C ASN A 453 3.89 39.74 20.41
N GLY A 454 4.09 38.48 20.79
CA GLY A 454 3.42 37.31 20.21
C GLY A 454 4.23 36.58 19.14
N ALA A 455 5.19 37.28 18.52
CA ALA A 455 5.96 36.80 17.39
C ALA A 455 6.94 35.69 17.80
N THR A 456 6.90 34.55 17.11
CA THR A 456 7.70 33.36 17.43
C THR A 456 8.75 33.09 16.36
N THR A 457 9.98 32.75 16.75
CA THR A 457 11.06 32.36 15.84
C THR A 457 11.48 30.92 16.10
N LEU A 458 11.58 30.12 15.03
CA LEU A 458 12.12 28.76 15.07
C LEU A 458 13.60 28.74 14.66
N THR A 459 14.42 27.97 15.37
CA THR A 459 15.86 27.79 15.11
C THR A 459 16.30 26.37 15.46
N GLY A 460 17.42 25.92 14.90
CA GLY A 460 17.96 24.57 15.15
C GLY A 460 17.62 23.61 14.00
N TYR A 461 17.28 22.38 14.34
CA TYR A 461 17.04 21.31 13.40
C TYR A 461 15.65 20.71 13.53
N VAL A 462 15.18 20.14 12.43
CA VAL A 462 13.92 19.39 12.30
C VAL A 462 14.20 18.08 11.54
N PRO A 463 13.47 16.98 11.77
CA PRO A 463 13.73 15.70 11.10
C PRO A 463 13.59 15.79 9.58
N ASP A 464 12.55 16.49 9.13
CA ASP A 464 12.18 16.62 7.73
C ASP A 464 11.36 17.91 7.49
N GLU A 465 11.13 18.22 6.21
CA GLU A 465 10.42 19.44 5.80
C GLU A 465 8.91 19.37 6.12
N ALA A 466 8.33 18.16 6.18
CA ALA A 466 6.92 17.99 6.54
C ALA A 466 6.70 18.35 8.02
N THR A 467 7.60 17.90 8.90
CA THR A 467 7.63 18.24 10.32
C THR A 467 7.85 19.73 10.51
N ARG A 468 8.77 20.33 9.74
CA ARG A 468 8.98 21.78 9.75
C ARG A 468 7.68 22.54 9.46
N ALA A 469 6.99 22.18 8.38
CA ALA A 469 5.74 22.79 7.98
C ALA A 469 4.63 22.59 9.03
N ALA A 470 4.53 21.40 9.62
CA ALA A 470 3.57 21.10 10.69
C ALA A 470 3.82 21.95 11.95
N LEU A 471 5.08 22.09 12.38
CA LEU A 471 5.43 22.92 13.53
C LEU A 471 5.18 24.41 13.25
N ALA A 472 5.49 24.87 12.04
CA ALA A 472 5.20 26.24 11.60
C ALA A 472 3.70 26.55 11.59
N ALA A 473 2.86 25.60 11.15
CA ALA A 473 1.40 25.75 11.14
C ALA A 473 0.79 25.89 12.54
N ASN A 474 1.43 25.31 13.56
CA ASN A 474 1.00 25.42 14.96
C ASN A 474 1.33 26.78 15.62
N ILE A 475 1.94 27.71 14.88
CA ILE A 475 2.40 29.00 15.39
C ILE A 475 1.59 30.13 14.74
N ALA A 476 0.71 30.75 15.52
CA ALA A 476 -0.19 31.80 15.04
C ALA A 476 0.53 33.04 14.46
N GLU A 477 1.67 33.44 15.05
CA GLU A 477 2.49 34.56 14.57
C GLU A 477 3.95 34.12 14.38
N LEU A 478 4.23 33.40 13.30
CA LEU A 478 5.59 32.98 12.94
C LEU A 478 6.38 34.16 12.35
N ALA A 479 7.36 34.67 13.09
CA ALA A 479 8.21 35.79 12.69
C ALA A 479 9.29 35.37 11.68
N ALA A 480 9.92 34.23 11.94
CA ALA A 480 10.93 33.63 11.10
C ALA A 480 11.10 32.15 11.45
N ASP A 481 11.33 31.33 10.43
CA ASP A 481 11.75 29.95 10.59
C ASP A 481 13.17 29.79 10.02
N ARG A 482 14.12 29.50 10.91
CA ARG A 482 15.53 29.26 10.59
C ARG A 482 15.95 27.84 10.96
N THR A 483 15.01 26.90 10.93
CA THR A 483 15.32 25.48 11.14
C THR A 483 15.85 24.86 9.85
N ASP A 484 16.74 23.89 10.02
CA ASP A 484 17.33 23.12 8.94
C ASP A 484 16.99 21.62 9.10
N PRO A 485 16.64 20.91 8.03
CA PRO A 485 16.40 19.46 8.12
C PRO A 485 17.70 18.71 8.43
N ALA A 486 17.66 17.85 9.44
CA ALA A 486 18.77 16.99 9.88
C ALA A 486 18.26 15.69 10.51
N ASP A 487 19.03 14.62 10.35
CA ASP A 487 18.84 13.36 11.09
C ASP A 487 19.34 13.53 12.54
N GLY A 488 18.90 12.65 13.44
CA GLY A 488 19.31 12.66 14.85
C GLY A 488 18.31 13.29 15.82
N ALA A 489 17.09 13.57 15.33
CA ALA A 489 15.98 13.96 16.19
C ALA A 489 15.65 12.88 17.23
N PRO A 490 15.23 13.24 18.45
CA PRO A 490 14.75 12.27 19.43
C PRO A 490 13.48 11.56 18.94
N ASP A 491 13.21 10.38 19.48
CA ASP A 491 11.96 9.66 19.24
C ASP A 491 10.76 10.58 19.54
N ASN A 492 9.74 10.50 18.67
CA ASN A 492 8.51 11.31 18.76
C ASN A 492 8.75 12.84 18.72
N PHE A 493 9.84 13.31 18.11
CA PHE A 493 10.18 14.74 18.04
C PHE A 493 9.00 15.63 17.60
N ALA A 494 8.30 15.29 16.50
CA ALA A 494 7.22 16.13 15.97
C ALA A 494 6.08 16.31 16.98
N PHE A 495 5.67 15.22 17.65
CA PHE A 495 4.66 15.25 18.71
C PHE A 495 5.12 16.08 19.90
N LEU A 496 6.34 15.81 20.39
CA LEU A 496 6.93 16.48 21.55
C LEU A 496 7.12 18.00 21.32
N ALA A 497 7.68 18.38 20.17
CA ALA A 497 7.81 19.76 19.74
C ALA A 497 6.43 20.44 19.60
N GLY A 498 5.46 19.74 19.01
CA GLY A 498 4.07 20.21 18.87
C GLY A 498 3.43 20.51 20.22
N LYS A 499 3.50 19.58 21.19
CA LYS A 499 2.99 19.79 22.55
C LYS A 499 3.71 20.92 23.28
N GLY A 500 5.02 21.05 23.08
CA GLY A 500 5.77 22.19 23.58
C GLY A 500 5.29 23.53 23.00
N LEU A 501 4.98 23.58 21.71
CA LEU A 501 4.47 24.77 21.03
C LEU A 501 3.05 25.13 21.49
N GLU A 502 2.17 24.16 21.72
CA GLU A 502 0.84 24.37 22.31
C GLU A 502 0.95 25.06 23.69
N ILE A 503 1.88 24.60 24.53
CA ILE A 503 2.14 25.19 25.85
C ILE A 503 2.75 26.59 25.71
N LEU A 504 3.74 26.76 24.82
CA LEU A 504 4.35 28.05 24.54
C LEU A 504 3.33 29.08 24.02
N ALA A 505 2.32 28.63 23.27
CA ALA A 505 1.24 29.49 22.79
C ALA A 505 0.40 30.10 23.93
N LEU A 506 0.25 29.39 25.06
CA LEU A 506 -0.46 29.87 26.26
C LEU A 506 0.34 30.93 27.05
N LEU A 507 1.64 31.02 26.85
CA LEU A 507 2.53 32.00 27.50
C LEU A 507 2.55 33.34 26.73
N ASP A 508 2.87 34.44 27.43
CA ASP A 508 3.00 35.76 26.79
C ASP A 508 4.36 35.94 26.12
N SER A 509 5.40 35.31 26.68
CA SER A 509 6.72 35.17 26.07
C SER A 509 7.42 33.96 26.67
N GLY A 510 8.39 33.39 25.95
CA GLY A 510 9.11 32.22 26.43
C GLY A 510 9.94 31.53 25.36
N SER A 511 10.52 30.40 25.73
CA SER A 511 11.27 29.52 24.85
C SER A 511 10.95 28.07 25.14
N LEU A 512 10.68 27.30 24.09
CA LEU A 512 10.75 25.86 24.07
C LEU A 512 12.12 25.48 23.49
N THR A 513 12.90 24.64 24.15
CA THR A 513 14.19 24.17 23.64
C THR A 513 14.39 22.67 23.83
N TYR A 514 15.12 22.07 22.89
CA TYR A 514 15.72 20.75 23.00
C TYR A 514 17.23 20.91 22.78
N ASP A 515 18.03 20.56 23.78
CA ASP A 515 19.49 20.78 23.77
C ASP A 515 20.31 19.62 23.19
N GLY A 516 19.63 18.62 22.62
CA GLY A 516 20.22 17.35 22.17
C GLY A 516 20.07 16.22 23.17
N LYS A 517 19.54 16.50 24.37
CA LYS A 517 19.27 15.47 25.38
C LYS A 517 17.97 15.70 26.12
N ASN A 518 17.71 16.93 26.56
CA ASN A 518 16.57 17.28 27.38
C ASN A 518 15.74 18.35 26.69
N TRP A 519 14.43 18.26 26.93
CA TRP A 519 13.49 19.31 26.57
C TRP A 519 13.30 20.28 27.74
N SER A 520 13.16 21.57 27.43
CA SER A 520 12.80 22.60 28.40
C SER A 520 11.78 23.58 27.84
N ILE A 521 10.87 24.02 28.70
CA ILE A 521 9.96 25.13 28.45
C ILE A 521 10.19 26.16 29.53
N GLU A 522 10.54 27.38 29.12
CA GLU A 522 10.69 28.52 30.01
C GLU A 522 9.84 29.69 29.51
N GLY A 523 9.27 30.50 30.39
CA GLY A 523 8.55 31.68 29.94
C GLY A 523 7.85 32.48 31.03
N VAL A 524 7.02 33.41 30.60
CA VAL A 524 6.24 34.30 31.46
C VAL A 524 4.77 34.21 31.05
N ALA A 525 3.91 33.95 32.03
CA ALA A 525 2.47 34.07 31.90
C ALA A 525 1.99 35.29 32.68
N SER A 526 1.45 36.29 32.00
CA SER A 526 1.00 37.59 32.53
C SER A 526 -0.18 37.49 33.50
N THR A 527 -0.88 36.36 33.52
CA THR A 527 -2.01 36.09 34.42
C THR A 527 -1.88 34.70 35.06
N PRO A 528 -2.37 34.50 36.29
CA PRO A 528 -2.45 33.18 36.91
C PRO A 528 -3.21 32.19 36.04
N GLN A 529 -4.30 32.59 35.39
CA GLN A 529 -5.10 31.72 34.52
C GLN A 529 -4.27 31.15 33.36
N LYS A 530 -3.45 31.97 32.68
CA LYS A 530 -2.55 31.49 31.63
C LYS A 530 -1.47 30.56 32.17
N GLY A 531 -0.90 30.86 33.34
CA GLY A 531 0.11 29.99 33.95
C GLY A 531 -0.46 28.66 34.44
N PHE A 532 -1.69 28.64 34.97
CA PHE A 532 -2.41 27.41 35.29
C PHE A 532 -2.78 26.62 34.03
N ALA A 533 -3.22 27.29 32.96
CA ALA A 533 -3.49 26.63 31.69
C ALA A 533 -2.23 26.00 31.09
N ALA A 534 -1.09 26.69 31.15
CA ALA A 534 0.20 26.17 30.69
C ALA A 534 0.70 25.00 31.56
N ASP A 535 0.56 25.07 32.89
CA ASP A 535 0.96 23.98 33.80
C ASP A 535 0.03 22.77 33.63
N ALA A 536 -1.28 23.00 33.46
CA ALA A 536 -2.25 21.94 33.18
C ALA A 536 -1.96 21.26 31.84
N ALA A 537 -1.72 22.02 30.76
CA ALA A 537 -1.33 21.47 29.46
C ALA A 537 -0.02 20.68 29.53
N TYR A 538 0.97 21.19 30.27
CA TYR A 538 2.24 20.50 30.52
C TYR A 538 2.05 19.18 31.30
N SER A 539 1.16 19.16 32.28
CA SER A 539 0.83 17.96 33.06
C SER A 539 0.00 16.94 32.28
N VAL A 540 -1.03 17.37 31.55
CA VAL A 540 -1.89 16.50 30.73
C VAL A 540 -1.09 15.84 29.62
N ALA A 541 -0.15 16.57 29.01
CA ALA A 541 0.75 16.01 28.00
C ALA A 541 1.80 15.03 28.58
N GLY A 542 1.81 14.77 29.89
CA GLY A 542 2.74 13.82 30.52
C GLY A 542 4.21 14.25 30.48
N LEU A 543 4.50 15.50 30.10
CA LEU A 543 5.88 15.96 29.86
C LEU A 543 6.72 15.99 31.15
N ARG A 544 6.07 16.20 32.30
CA ARG A 544 6.73 16.16 33.62
C ARG A 544 7.32 14.78 33.93
N THR A 545 6.63 13.69 33.58
CA THR A 545 7.13 12.32 33.78
C THR A 545 8.20 11.94 32.76
N MET A 546 8.24 12.62 31.61
CA MET A 546 9.28 12.46 30.58
C MET A 546 10.56 13.24 30.88
N GLY A 547 10.67 13.86 32.08
CA GLY A 547 11.88 14.56 32.51
C GLY A 547 12.09 15.93 31.86
N TRP A 548 11.06 16.53 31.27
CA TRP A 548 11.13 17.89 30.74
C TRP A 548 11.38 18.89 31.88
N THR A 549 12.13 19.94 31.57
CA THR A 549 12.30 21.08 32.47
C THR A 549 11.19 22.11 32.22
N TYR A 550 10.52 22.58 33.26
CA TYR A 550 9.43 23.55 33.13
C TYR A 550 9.62 24.72 34.10
N VAL A 551 9.81 25.92 33.56
CA VAL A 551 10.06 27.15 34.31
C VAL A 551 9.17 28.27 33.76
N VAL A 552 7.89 28.25 34.14
CA VAL A 552 6.97 29.36 33.85
C VAL A 552 6.89 30.28 35.05
N ARG A 553 7.27 31.54 34.86
CA ARG A 553 7.15 32.59 35.84
C ARG A 553 5.77 33.22 35.72
N LEU A 554 4.98 33.09 36.77
CA LEU A 554 3.85 33.97 37.01
C LEU A 554 4.37 35.37 37.38
N PRO A 555 3.64 36.47 37.13
CA PRO A 555 3.93 37.73 37.79
C PRO A 555 4.07 37.44 39.28
N GLU A 556 5.19 37.88 39.85
CA GLU A 556 5.46 37.78 41.28
C GLU A 556 4.18 38.19 42.00
N GLN A 557 3.65 37.28 42.83
CA GLN A 557 2.44 37.52 43.60
C GLN A 557 2.70 38.80 44.39
N GLN A 558 2.21 39.93 43.89
CA GLN A 558 1.98 41.09 44.71
C GLN A 558 1.11 40.53 45.82
N ALA A 559 1.71 40.39 47.01
CA ALA A 559 1.13 39.68 48.15
C ALA A 559 -0.36 39.93 48.13
N ALA A 560 -1.15 38.89 47.84
CA ALA A 560 -2.59 39.00 47.84
C ALA A 560 -2.90 39.64 49.18
N ALA A 561 -3.35 40.90 49.16
CA ALA A 561 -3.65 41.61 50.38
C ALA A 561 -4.58 40.68 51.13
N ALA A 562 -4.12 40.19 52.30
CA ALA A 562 -4.92 39.31 53.12
C ALA A 562 -6.30 39.94 53.18
N LEU A 563 -7.34 39.21 52.72
CA LEU A 563 -8.69 39.75 52.76
C LEU A 563 -8.88 40.28 54.17
N PRO A 564 -9.30 41.54 54.35
CA PRO A 564 -9.39 42.13 55.68
C PRO A 564 -10.22 41.20 56.55
N THR A 565 -9.65 40.74 57.68
CA THR A 565 -10.39 39.91 58.64
C THR A 565 -11.45 40.80 59.28
N ILE A 566 -12.70 40.61 58.86
CA ILE A 566 -13.83 41.40 59.31
C ILE A 566 -14.33 40.83 60.63
N SER A 567 -14.32 41.65 61.69
CA SER A 567 -14.92 41.33 62.98
C SER A 567 -15.63 42.57 63.53
N PRO A 568 -16.95 42.53 63.79
CA PRO A 568 -17.85 41.39 63.56
C PRO A 568 -18.11 41.17 62.06
N TYR A 569 -18.20 39.90 61.63
CA TYR A 569 -18.55 39.56 60.25
C TYR A 569 -20.01 39.88 59.97
N VAL A 570 -20.29 40.73 58.97
CA VAL A 570 -21.66 41.16 58.66
C VAL A 570 -22.03 40.76 57.23
N TRP A 571 -23.17 40.10 57.09
CA TRP A 571 -23.76 39.73 55.80
C TRP A 571 -25.26 39.91 55.86
N ARG A 572 -25.91 40.33 54.78
CA ARG A 572 -27.37 40.54 54.73
C ARG A 572 -27.94 40.19 53.38
N ALA A 573 -29.07 39.50 53.39
CA ALA A 573 -29.97 39.30 52.25
C ALA A 573 -31.31 39.99 52.54
N GLN A 574 -31.87 40.70 51.56
CA GLN A 574 -33.17 41.36 51.69
C GLN A 574 -34.06 41.02 50.50
N LYS A 575 -35.31 40.63 50.78
CA LYS A 575 -36.35 40.32 49.82
C LYS A 575 -37.50 41.33 49.98
N PRO A 576 -37.68 42.30 49.07
CA PRO A 576 -38.85 43.18 49.04
C PRO A 576 -40.09 42.41 48.54
N ALA A 577 -41.26 43.04 48.64
CA ALA A 577 -42.52 42.49 48.14
C ALA A 577 -42.56 42.21 46.62
N ASP A 578 -41.59 42.72 45.84
CA ASP A 578 -41.44 42.44 44.41
C ASP A 578 -40.79 41.08 44.11
N GLY A 579 -40.33 40.36 45.14
CA GLY A 579 -39.71 39.05 45.02
C GLY A 579 -38.24 39.06 44.63
N SER A 580 -37.64 40.23 44.35
CA SER A 580 -36.20 40.35 44.10
C SER A 580 -35.39 40.10 45.37
N VAL A 581 -34.14 39.65 45.24
CA VAL A 581 -33.25 39.47 46.40
C VAL A 581 -32.00 40.33 46.25
N SER A 582 -31.58 41.02 47.30
CA SER A 582 -30.32 41.78 47.30
C SER A 582 -29.40 41.31 48.41
N PHE A 583 -28.12 41.10 48.07
CA PHE A 583 -27.07 40.71 49.01
C PHE A 583 -26.13 41.88 49.28
N THR A 584 -25.79 42.11 50.56
CA THR A 584 -24.88 43.17 51.01
C THR A 584 -24.01 42.69 52.18
N GLY A 585 -22.90 43.38 52.45
CA GLY A 585 -21.94 42.98 53.50
C GLY A 585 -20.75 42.23 52.93
N PHE A 586 -20.24 41.23 53.64
CA PHE A 586 -19.03 40.51 53.27
C PHE A 586 -19.30 39.08 52.80
N ALA A 587 -18.62 38.67 51.73
CA ALA A 587 -18.61 37.31 51.23
C ALA A 587 -17.21 36.68 51.40
N PRO A 588 -17.09 35.41 51.81
CA PRO A 588 -15.80 34.79 52.10
C PRO A 588 -15.00 34.46 50.83
N SER A 589 -15.67 34.35 49.68
CA SER A 589 -15.06 34.07 48.39
C SER A 589 -15.97 34.48 47.23
N ASP A 590 -15.40 34.66 46.04
CA ASP A 590 -16.19 34.86 44.81
C ASP A 590 -17.02 33.62 44.44
N GLY A 591 -16.58 32.43 44.84
CA GLY A 591 -17.36 31.19 44.69
C GLY A 591 -18.69 31.25 45.45
N PHE A 592 -18.67 31.82 46.67
CA PHE A 592 -19.88 32.01 47.46
C PHE A 592 -20.83 33.04 46.83
N LYS A 593 -20.30 34.13 46.27
CA LYS A 593 -21.11 35.13 45.53
C LYS A 593 -21.87 34.51 44.35
N ARG A 594 -21.19 33.66 43.56
CA ARG A 594 -21.83 32.93 42.44
C ARG A 594 -22.89 31.95 42.93
N TYR A 595 -22.61 31.23 44.02
CA TYR A 595 -23.58 30.33 44.64
C TYR A 595 -24.88 31.06 45.04
N LEU A 596 -24.78 32.27 45.61
CA LEU A 596 -25.95 33.08 45.97
C LEU A 596 -26.80 33.49 44.76
N LEU A 597 -26.15 33.89 43.66
CA LEU A 597 -26.84 34.31 42.43
C LEU A 597 -27.54 33.14 41.71
N VAL A 598 -27.00 31.92 41.79
CA VAL A 598 -27.64 30.71 41.24
C VAL A 598 -28.85 30.30 42.08
N ARG A 599 -28.73 30.37 43.41
CA ARG A 599 -29.79 29.91 44.33
C ARG A 599 -30.99 30.85 44.39
N ALA A 600 -30.85 32.12 43.99
CA ALA A 600 -31.93 33.08 43.91
C ALA A 600 -32.02 33.70 42.49
N ALA A 601 -32.92 33.18 41.65
CA ALA A 601 -33.01 33.47 40.22
C ALA A 601 -33.23 34.96 39.84
N SER A 602 -33.65 35.80 40.79
CA SER A 602 -33.81 37.25 40.61
C SER A 602 -33.06 38.02 41.70
N ALA A 603 -31.74 37.79 41.80
CA ALA A 603 -30.91 38.39 42.82
C ALA A 603 -29.83 39.36 42.30
N SER A 604 -29.51 40.37 43.10
CA SER A 604 -28.39 41.29 42.89
C SER A 604 -27.40 41.17 44.04
N ASP A 605 -26.11 41.03 43.73
CA ASP A 605 -25.06 40.90 44.74
C ASP A 605 -24.20 42.17 44.81
N ARG A 606 -24.17 42.81 45.98
CA ARG A 606 -23.34 43.97 46.32
C ARG A 606 -22.39 43.69 47.49
N THR A 607 -22.12 42.42 47.77
CA THR A 607 -21.17 42.02 48.81
C THR A 607 -19.71 42.30 48.39
N VAL A 608 -18.85 42.55 49.38
CA VAL A 608 -17.40 42.75 49.20
C VAL A 608 -16.67 41.52 49.76
N LEU A 609 -15.52 41.14 49.19
CA LEU A 609 -14.76 40.00 49.72
C LEU A 609 -14.15 40.35 51.08
N GLY A 610 -14.27 39.46 52.07
CA GLY A 610 -13.70 39.62 53.41
C GLY A 610 -13.56 38.29 54.13
N ALA A 611 -12.46 38.10 54.86
CA ALA A 611 -12.21 36.92 55.69
C ALA A 611 -12.84 37.11 57.09
N GLY A 612 -12.98 36.03 57.87
CA GLY A 612 -13.58 36.08 59.21
C GLY A 612 -15.04 35.59 59.30
N ALA A 613 -15.55 34.94 58.25
CA ALA A 613 -16.85 34.29 58.29
C ALA A 613 -16.87 33.17 59.37
N PRO A 614 -17.98 33.01 60.13
CA PRO A 614 -18.14 31.87 61.04
C PRO A 614 -17.99 30.51 60.35
N ALA A 615 -17.61 29.48 61.10
CA ALA A 615 -17.37 28.14 60.55
C ALA A 615 -18.62 27.52 59.89
N ASP A 616 -19.82 27.86 60.38
CA ASP A 616 -21.11 27.42 59.85
C ASP A 616 -21.71 28.40 58.82
N PHE A 617 -20.96 29.43 58.39
CA PHE A 617 -21.50 30.51 57.57
C PHE A 617 -22.18 30.02 56.29
N GLY A 618 -21.56 29.10 55.56
CA GLY A 618 -22.11 28.60 54.29
C GLY A 618 -23.42 27.84 54.45
N THR A 619 -23.50 26.96 55.46
CA THR A 619 -24.70 26.15 55.73
C THR A 619 -25.82 27.01 56.31
N SER A 620 -25.51 27.91 57.25
CA SER A 620 -26.47 28.85 57.86
C SER A 620 -26.98 29.89 56.86
N ALA A 621 -26.13 30.41 55.96
CA ALA A 621 -26.55 31.32 54.90
C ALA A 621 -27.47 30.64 53.88
N ALA A 622 -27.19 29.39 53.50
CA ALA A 622 -28.03 28.63 52.58
C ALA A 622 -29.41 28.31 53.19
N ALA A 623 -29.44 27.80 54.42
CA ALA A 623 -30.69 27.48 55.12
C ALA A 623 -31.52 28.74 55.41
N GLY A 624 -30.87 29.83 55.80
CA GLY A 624 -31.52 31.13 55.98
C GLY A 624 -32.06 31.71 54.67
N LEU A 625 -31.34 31.56 53.56
CA LEU A 625 -31.78 32.05 52.25
C LEU A 625 -33.01 31.28 51.75
N ASP A 626 -33.04 29.96 51.93
CA ASP A 626 -34.24 29.15 51.64
C ASP A 626 -35.43 29.63 52.48
N ALA A 627 -35.21 29.93 53.76
CA ALA A 627 -36.24 30.48 54.65
C ALA A 627 -36.70 31.88 54.21
N LEU A 628 -35.79 32.76 53.80
CA LEU A 628 -36.10 34.10 53.29
C LEU A 628 -36.88 34.05 51.96
N LEU A 629 -36.56 33.10 51.08
CA LEU A 629 -37.26 32.91 49.81
C LEU A 629 -38.71 32.45 50.04
N ALA A 630 -38.97 31.70 51.12
CA ALA A 630 -40.31 31.28 51.53
C ALA A 630 -41.14 32.37 52.25
N LEU A 631 -40.54 33.49 52.68
CA LEU A 631 -41.27 34.65 53.21
C LEU A 631 -41.89 35.48 52.08
N ASP A 632 -43.00 36.19 52.32
CA ASP A 632 -43.55 37.13 51.33
C ASP A 632 -42.60 38.31 51.10
N GLU A 633 -42.08 38.85 52.20
CA GLU A 633 -41.04 39.88 52.26
C GLU A 633 -40.24 39.72 53.54
N GLY A 634 -38.96 40.10 53.54
CA GLY A 634 -38.14 39.96 54.73
C GLY A 634 -36.68 40.35 54.58
N SER A 635 -35.93 40.17 55.67
CA SER A 635 -34.48 40.30 55.70
C SER A 635 -33.85 39.20 56.54
N LEU A 636 -32.77 38.65 56.02
CA LEU A 636 -31.86 37.74 56.67
C LEU A 636 -30.54 38.48 56.89
N GLY A 637 -29.99 38.41 58.09
CA GLY A 637 -28.72 39.05 58.40
C GLY A 637 -27.88 38.24 59.36
N LEU A 638 -26.57 38.29 59.17
CA LEU A 638 -25.56 37.87 60.13
C LEU A 638 -24.86 39.12 60.67
N ASN A 639 -24.67 39.18 61.98
CA ASN A 639 -23.77 40.13 62.63
C ASN A 639 -22.92 39.41 63.68
N GLY A 640 -21.62 39.27 63.38
CA GLY A 640 -20.69 38.47 64.19
C GLY A 640 -21.01 37.00 64.05
N ASN A 641 -21.59 36.42 65.09
CA ASN A 641 -22.05 35.03 65.10
C ASN A 641 -23.57 34.91 65.29
N ARG A 642 -24.30 36.03 65.28
CA ARG A 642 -25.77 36.05 65.49
C ARG A 642 -26.48 36.23 64.16
N TRP A 643 -27.29 35.25 63.81
CA TRP A 643 -28.20 35.28 62.67
C TRP A 643 -29.54 35.91 63.07
N THR A 644 -30.11 36.67 62.15
CA THR A 644 -31.40 37.35 62.30
C THR A 644 -32.22 37.06 61.05
N LEU A 645 -33.45 36.58 61.22
CA LEU A 645 -34.42 36.43 60.13
C LEU A 645 -35.69 37.16 60.53
N THR A 646 -36.08 38.16 59.74
CA THR A 646 -37.29 38.94 59.97
C THR A 646 -38.12 39.01 58.70
N GLY A 647 -39.43 39.01 58.81
CA GLY A 647 -40.28 39.19 57.64
C GLY A 647 -41.74 38.85 57.91
N ALA A 648 -42.53 38.83 56.85
CA ALA A 648 -43.95 38.55 56.91
C ALA A 648 -44.32 37.35 56.03
N VAL A 649 -45.35 36.64 56.46
CA VAL A 649 -46.01 35.57 55.70
C VAL A 649 -47.52 35.71 55.80
N ALA A 650 -48.24 35.10 54.87
CA ALA A 650 -49.69 35.14 54.81
C ALA A 650 -50.36 34.64 56.10
N ASP A 651 -49.94 33.47 56.61
CA ASP A 651 -50.62 32.76 57.71
C ASP A 651 -49.64 32.13 58.72
N ALA A 652 -50.16 31.75 59.90
CA ALA A 652 -49.38 31.18 60.99
C ALA A 652 -48.78 29.80 60.67
N GLY A 653 -49.42 28.99 59.81
CA GLY A 653 -48.89 27.70 59.39
C GLY A 653 -47.64 27.84 58.53
N SER A 654 -47.65 28.80 57.61
CA SER A 654 -46.47 29.16 56.80
C SER A 654 -45.31 29.64 57.68
N ARG A 655 -45.60 30.43 58.73
CA ARG A 655 -44.58 30.86 59.72
C ARG A 655 -43.94 29.66 60.41
N ASP A 656 -44.77 28.74 60.93
CA ASP A 656 -44.31 27.60 61.72
C ASP A 656 -43.54 26.58 60.86
N ALA A 657 -43.96 26.37 59.61
CA ALA A 657 -43.23 25.55 58.64
C ALA A 657 -41.82 26.11 58.35
N ILE A 658 -41.70 27.43 58.16
CA ILE A 658 -40.41 28.09 57.93
C ILE A 658 -39.51 27.99 59.17
N GLN A 659 -40.06 28.23 60.37
CA GLN A 659 -39.31 28.08 61.62
C GLN A 659 -38.84 26.65 61.86
N THR A 660 -39.69 25.65 61.56
CA THR A 660 -39.36 24.23 61.69
C THR A 660 -38.25 23.84 60.71
N ALA A 661 -38.40 24.18 59.42
CA ALA A 661 -37.42 23.86 58.38
C ALA A 661 -36.06 24.56 58.59
N LEU A 662 -36.06 25.73 59.21
CA LEU A 662 -34.84 26.44 59.59
C LEU A 662 -34.17 25.80 60.80
N SER A 663 -34.94 25.49 61.86
CA SER A 663 -34.42 24.88 63.08
C SER A 663 -33.86 23.47 62.85
N ALA A 664 -34.40 22.71 61.89
CA ALA A 664 -33.89 21.38 61.52
C ALA A 664 -32.49 21.40 60.88
N ARG A 665 -32.08 22.54 60.30
CA ARG A 665 -30.85 22.68 59.51
C ARG A 665 -29.81 23.60 60.15
N THR A 666 -30.13 24.23 61.28
CA THR A 666 -29.30 25.26 61.92
C THR A 666 -29.30 25.12 63.44
N ASN A 667 -28.38 25.79 64.12
CA ASN A 667 -28.34 25.80 65.59
C ASN A 667 -29.24 26.92 66.14
N ALA A 668 -30.36 26.58 66.79
CA ALA A 668 -31.30 27.60 67.30
C ALA A 668 -30.66 28.63 68.27
N ALA A 669 -29.55 28.29 68.95
CA ALA A 669 -28.92 29.16 69.95
C ALA A 669 -28.31 30.46 69.38
N ASN A 670 -27.97 30.50 68.08
CA ASN A 670 -27.38 31.69 67.44
C ASN A 670 -28.34 32.43 66.49
N TRP A 671 -29.63 32.06 66.46
CA TRP A 671 -30.64 32.66 65.60
C TRP A 671 -31.67 33.48 66.39
N GLN A 672 -32.02 34.66 65.86
CA GLN A 672 -33.15 35.45 66.28
C GLN A 672 -34.14 35.55 65.12
N VAL A 673 -35.26 34.82 65.22
CA VAL A 673 -36.27 34.75 64.16
C VAL A 673 -37.52 35.53 64.60
N THR A 674 -37.97 36.46 63.77
CA THR A 674 -39.18 37.26 64.01
C THR A 674 -39.98 37.33 62.71
N ILE A 675 -40.83 36.33 62.50
CA ILE A 675 -41.71 36.25 61.33
C ILE A 675 -43.13 36.59 61.78
N GLN A 676 -43.71 37.64 61.19
CA GLN A 676 -45.10 38.02 61.43
C GLN A 676 -46.01 37.31 60.44
N ALA A 677 -46.93 36.49 60.92
CA ALA A 677 -48.03 36.02 60.11
C ALA A 677 -49.13 37.08 60.12
N ARG A 678 -49.57 37.51 58.93
CA ARG A 678 -50.57 38.59 58.77
C ARG A 678 -51.93 38.23 59.36
N ASP A 679 -52.18 36.94 59.55
CA ASP A 679 -53.37 36.37 60.20
C ASP A 679 -53.19 36.09 61.71
N SER A 680 -52.10 36.54 62.35
CA SER A 680 -51.85 36.26 63.78
C SER A 680 -52.56 37.25 64.72
N ALA A 681 -53.32 36.70 65.67
CA ALA A 681 -53.94 37.42 66.78
C ALA A 681 -52.90 37.93 67.81
N PRO A 682 -53.21 39.00 68.58
CA PRO A 682 -52.26 39.58 69.55
C PRO A 682 -51.86 38.58 70.65
N VAL A 683 -50.58 38.55 71.01
CA VAL A 683 -50.07 37.70 72.10
C VAL A 683 -50.34 38.38 73.46
N VAL A 684 -51.03 37.71 74.37
CA VAL A 684 -51.44 38.22 75.69
C VAL A 684 -50.83 37.40 76.84
N THR A 685 -50.39 38.09 77.89
CA THR A 685 -49.89 37.48 79.14
C THR A 685 -50.44 38.25 80.35
N PRO A 686 -51.06 37.60 81.35
CA PRO A 686 -51.32 36.16 81.44
C PRO A 686 -52.42 35.72 80.47
N TYR A 687 -52.28 34.52 79.92
CA TYR A 687 -53.28 33.91 79.06
C TYR A 687 -54.33 33.21 79.91
N LEU A 688 -55.55 33.76 79.93
CA LEU A 688 -56.63 33.31 80.81
C LEU A 688 -57.77 32.72 79.98
N TRP A 689 -58.37 31.64 80.46
CA TRP A 689 -59.59 31.08 79.88
C TRP A 689 -60.49 30.52 80.98
N SER A 690 -61.81 30.66 80.85
CA SER A 690 -62.75 29.96 81.74
C SER A 690 -64.11 29.70 81.12
N ALA A 691 -64.72 28.58 81.52
CA ALA A 691 -66.09 28.21 81.26
C ALA A 691 -66.82 27.96 82.58
N THR A 692 -67.96 28.61 82.79
CA THR A 692 -68.77 28.46 84.02
C THR A 692 -70.16 27.94 83.68
N ARG A 693 -70.56 26.82 84.29
CA ARG A 693 -71.88 26.20 84.11
C ARG A 693 -72.79 26.54 85.30
N ALA A 694 -73.92 27.17 85.01
CA ALA A 694 -74.95 27.48 85.99
C ALA A 694 -75.86 26.25 86.26
N PRO A 695 -76.60 26.22 87.39
CA PRO A 695 -77.46 25.08 87.75
C PRO A 695 -78.59 24.79 86.74
N ASP A 696 -78.99 25.78 85.94
CA ASP A 696 -79.96 25.64 84.84
C ASP A 696 -79.35 24.99 83.57
N GLY A 697 -78.04 24.71 83.60
CA GLY A 697 -77.29 24.07 82.54
C GLY A 697 -76.72 25.02 81.49
N ALA A 698 -76.91 26.33 81.65
CA ALA A 698 -76.34 27.31 80.74
C ALA A 698 -74.85 27.57 81.05
N VAL A 699 -74.03 27.76 80.01
CA VAL A 699 -72.57 27.97 80.13
C VAL A 699 -72.17 29.38 79.67
N GLU A 700 -71.30 30.05 80.43
CA GLU A 700 -70.65 31.30 80.05
C GLU A 700 -69.16 31.06 79.78
N LEU A 701 -68.72 31.46 78.58
CA LEU A 701 -67.33 31.35 78.11
C LEU A 701 -66.66 32.73 78.16
N SER A 702 -65.43 32.79 78.67
CA SER A 702 -64.67 34.04 78.81
C SER A 702 -63.16 33.78 78.73
N GLY A 703 -62.40 34.78 78.28
CA GLY A 703 -60.93 34.72 78.20
C GLY A 703 -60.45 34.66 76.76
N TYR A 704 -59.35 33.95 76.51
CA TYR A 704 -58.69 33.93 75.21
C TYR A 704 -58.68 32.54 74.59
N VAL A 705 -58.85 32.49 73.26
CA VAL A 705 -58.73 31.29 72.43
C VAL A 705 -57.82 31.61 71.21
N PRO A 706 -57.01 30.65 70.73
CA PRO A 706 -55.94 30.92 69.77
C PRO A 706 -56.43 31.22 68.34
N ASN A 707 -57.65 30.81 67.99
CA ASN A 707 -58.25 31.03 66.67
C ASN A 707 -59.78 30.90 66.70
N ASP A 708 -60.44 31.43 65.66
CA ASP A 708 -61.90 31.39 65.48
C ASP A 708 -62.47 29.96 65.42
N ALA A 709 -61.67 29.01 64.91
CA ALA A 709 -62.07 27.61 64.81
C ALA A 709 -62.25 26.98 66.19
N LEU A 710 -61.31 27.20 67.12
CA LEU A 710 -61.41 26.69 68.49
C LEU A 710 -62.48 27.43 69.29
N GLN A 711 -62.69 28.73 69.04
CA GLN A 711 -63.80 29.49 69.64
C GLN A 711 -65.15 28.86 69.29
N SER A 712 -65.37 28.62 68.00
CA SER A 712 -66.59 28.01 67.47
C SER A 712 -66.78 26.59 68.01
N PHE A 713 -65.70 25.81 68.06
CA PHE A 713 -65.74 24.43 68.54
C PHE A 713 -66.01 24.34 70.06
N ALA A 714 -65.43 25.24 70.86
CA ALA A 714 -65.67 25.36 72.28
C ALA A 714 -67.13 25.72 72.58
N ALA A 715 -67.72 26.67 71.85
CA ALA A 715 -69.12 27.05 71.99
C ALA A 715 -70.08 25.88 71.70
N VAL A 716 -69.79 25.08 70.67
CA VAL A 716 -70.58 23.87 70.35
C VAL A 716 -70.43 22.80 71.43
N ARG A 717 -69.21 22.57 71.92
CA ARG A 717 -68.93 21.52 72.92
C ARG A 717 -69.44 21.87 74.33
N ALA A 718 -69.54 23.16 74.65
CA ALA A 718 -70.06 23.67 75.92
C ALA A 718 -71.59 23.51 76.08
N GLY A 719 -72.32 23.15 75.02
CA GLY A 719 -73.78 22.98 75.07
C GLY A 719 -74.53 24.31 74.95
N THR A 720 -75.47 24.60 75.86
CA THR A 720 -76.28 25.84 75.81
C THR A 720 -75.46 27.03 76.33
N VAL A 721 -74.82 27.77 75.42
CA VAL A 721 -74.01 28.95 75.79
C VAL A 721 -74.91 30.18 75.99
N LEU A 722 -74.94 30.73 77.20
CA LEU A 722 -75.69 31.95 77.53
C LEU A 722 -74.97 33.21 77.04
N ARG A 723 -73.64 33.20 77.13
CA ARG A 723 -72.77 34.30 76.72
C ARG A 723 -71.38 33.78 76.39
N ASP A 724 -70.86 34.16 75.23
CA ASP A 724 -69.48 33.95 74.84
C ASP A 724 -68.77 35.31 74.74
N SER A 725 -67.85 35.56 75.66
CA SER A 725 -66.99 36.75 75.69
C SER A 725 -65.53 36.38 75.46
N THR A 726 -65.27 35.25 74.80
CA THR A 726 -63.90 34.88 74.42
C THR A 726 -63.39 35.77 73.29
N ALA A 727 -62.10 36.09 73.30
CA ALA A 727 -61.43 36.88 72.26
C ALA A 727 -60.29 36.09 71.63
N ILE A 728 -60.03 36.33 70.34
CA ILE A 728 -58.92 35.69 69.65
C ILE A 728 -57.61 36.36 70.04
N ALA A 729 -56.73 35.60 70.69
CA ALA A 729 -55.40 36.03 71.12
C ALA A 729 -54.51 34.80 71.30
N SER A 730 -53.19 34.96 71.22
CA SER A 730 -52.21 33.89 71.44
C SER A 730 -51.44 34.08 72.75
N GLY A 731 -50.74 33.07 73.25
CA GLY A 731 -50.15 33.02 74.60
C GLY A 731 -50.57 31.78 75.39
N GLU A 732 -51.27 30.87 74.72
CA GLU A 732 -51.77 29.61 75.22
C GLU A 732 -50.63 28.64 75.61
N PRO A 733 -50.79 27.81 76.66
CA PRO A 733 -49.84 26.76 76.98
C PRO A 733 -49.86 25.63 75.92
N ALA A 734 -48.76 24.88 75.83
CA ALA A 734 -48.71 23.68 74.97
C ALA A 734 -49.81 22.69 75.38
N GLY A 735 -50.61 22.22 74.41
CA GLY A 735 -51.74 21.32 74.66
C GLY A 735 -53.07 21.99 75.05
N PHE A 736 -53.15 23.33 75.01
CA PHE A 736 -54.33 24.10 75.43
C PHE A 736 -55.67 23.63 74.82
N ALA A 737 -55.70 23.31 73.52
CA ALA A 737 -56.92 22.87 72.86
C ALA A 737 -57.45 21.53 73.40
N ASP A 738 -56.55 20.58 73.66
CA ASP A 738 -56.87 19.25 74.20
C ASP A 738 -57.43 19.39 75.63
N ASP A 739 -56.75 20.18 76.48
CA ASP A 739 -57.18 20.44 77.86
C ASP A 739 -58.49 21.25 77.93
N LEU A 740 -58.66 22.28 77.09
CA LEU A 740 -59.89 23.05 77.01
C LEU A 740 -61.09 22.14 76.74
N LEU A 741 -60.95 21.20 75.80
CA LEU A 741 -62.01 20.27 75.44
C LEU A 741 -62.27 19.24 76.54
N ALA A 742 -61.22 18.72 77.17
CA ALA A 742 -61.33 17.85 78.33
C ALA A 742 -62.07 18.55 79.49
N GLY A 743 -61.76 19.83 79.73
CA GLY A 743 -62.40 20.66 80.74
C GLY A 743 -63.88 20.93 80.46
N LEU A 744 -64.26 21.18 79.21
CA LEU A 744 -65.67 21.36 78.82
C LEU A 744 -66.48 20.05 78.91
N GLU A 745 -65.87 18.93 78.52
CA GLU A 745 -66.51 17.61 78.66
C GLU A 745 -66.71 17.24 80.13
N ALA A 746 -65.72 17.49 80.98
CA ALA A 746 -65.83 17.34 82.43
C ALA A 746 -66.86 18.29 83.05
N LEU A 747 -66.93 19.54 82.60
CA LEU A 747 -67.88 20.55 83.08
C LEU A 747 -69.34 20.18 82.78
N ASN A 748 -69.60 19.51 81.65
CA ASN A 748 -70.93 19.03 81.28
C ASN A 748 -71.46 17.91 82.19
N LEU A 749 -70.57 17.23 82.92
CA LEU A 749 -70.93 16.20 83.90
C LEU A 749 -71.21 16.78 85.31
N LEU A 750 -70.99 18.09 85.52
CA LEU A 750 -71.23 18.79 86.79
C LEU A 750 -72.64 19.43 86.81
N GLN A 751 -73.31 19.41 87.97
CA GLN A 751 -74.58 20.13 88.15
C GLN A 751 -74.39 21.64 88.04
N SER A 752 -73.34 22.15 88.65
CA SER A 752 -72.82 23.50 88.45
C SER A 752 -71.32 23.50 88.71
N GLY A 753 -70.58 24.37 88.05
CA GLY A 753 -69.13 24.36 88.18
C GLY A 753 -68.42 25.35 87.27
N ARG A 754 -67.09 25.35 87.35
CA ARG A 754 -66.20 26.19 86.56
C ARG A 754 -64.93 25.44 86.19
N ALA A 755 -64.63 25.39 84.89
CA ALA A 755 -63.34 25.01 84.34
C ALA A 755 -62.56 26.28 83.97
N MET A 756 -61.30 26.39 84.35
CA MET A 756 -60.48 27.55 83.97
C MET A 756 -59.00 27.22 83.81
N PHE A 757 -58.33 28.03 83.02
CA PHE A 757 -56.88 28.17 83.00
C PHE A 757 -56.52 29.58 83.49
N ASP A 758 -55.73 29.66 84.56
CA ASP A 758 -55.42 30.92 85.26
C ASP A 758 -54.11 31.59 84.79
N GLY A 759 -53.53 31.10 83.69
CA GLY A 759 -52.23 31.52 83.18
C GLY A 759 -51.08 30.60 83.60
N SER A 760 -51.31 29.68 84.55
CA SER A 760 -50.28 28.74 85.01
C SER A 760 -50.77 27.30 85.21
N ARG A 761 -52.04 27.11 85.56
CA ARG A 761 -52.62 25.81 85.90
C ARG A 761 -54.06 25.69 85.44
N TRP A 762 -54.48 24.46 85.16
CA TRP A 762 -55.87 24.13 84.90
C TRP A 762 -56.59 23.81 86.20
N ILE A 763 -57.80 24.36 86.38
CA ILE A 763 -58.58 24.24 87.60
C ILE A 763 -60.02 23.87 87.22
N LEU A 764 -60.55 22.80 87.82
CA LEU A 764 -61.96 22.42 87.76
C LEU A 764 -62.59 22.48 89.15
N THR A 765 -63.71 23.18 89.29
CA THR A 765 -64.47 23.24 90.54
C THR A 765 -65.94 23.00 90.26
N GLY A 766 -66.67 22.38 91.18
CA GLY A 766 -68.12 22.23 91.04
C GLY A 766 -68.72 21.11 91.88
N GLU A 767 -70.00 20.84 91.63
CA GLU A 767 -70.80 19.87 92.37
C GLU A 767 -71.27 18.75 91.43
N VAL A 768 -71.11 17.50 91.88
CA VAL A 768 -71.62 16.31 91.19
C VAL A 768 -72.88 15.78 91.89
N ALA A 769 -73.77 15.16 91.12
CA ALA A 769 -74.99 14.56 91.68
C ALA A 769 -74.72 13.25 92.45
N SER A 770 -73.64 12.54 92.11
CA SER A 770 -73.27 11.25 92.70
C SER A 770 -71.77 10.95 92.62
N GLN A 771 -71.32 9.96 93.40
CA GLN A 771 -69.93 9.44 93.38
C GLN A 771 -69.52 8.97 91.97
N THR A 772 -70.43 8.32 91.23
CA THR A 772 -70.20 7.80 89.87
C THR A 772 -70.02 8.93 88.86
N ASP A 773 -70.76 10.03 89.00
CA ASP A 773 -70.56 11.21 88.16
C ASP A 773 -69.19 11.86 88.45
N GLY A 774 -68.74 11.83 89.70
CA GLY A 774 -67.39 12.25 90.09
C GLY A 774 -66.28 11.40 89.44
N GLU A 775 -66.45 10.08 89.36
CA GLU A 775 -65.52 9.19 88.65
C GLU A 775 -65.49 9.47 87.14
N ALA A 776 -66.65 9.73 86.54
CA ALA A 776 -66.76 10.09 85.13
C ALA A 776 -66.09 11.43 84.79
N VAL A 777 -66.18 12.42 85.68
CA VAL A 777 -65.49 13.72 85.57
C VAL A 777 -63.96 13.51 85.55
N VAL A 778 -63.42 12.70 86.46
CA VAL A 778 -61.97 12.42 86.52
C VAL A 778 -61.51 11.62 85.29
N ALA A 779 -62.31 10.65 84.84
CA ALA A 779 -62.01 9.88 83.63
C ALA A 779 -61.99 10.74 82.35
N ALA A 780 -62.91 11.72 82.24
CA ALA A 780 -62.94 12.65 81.11
C ALA A 780 -61.66 13.51 81.04
N LEU A 781 -61.16 13.99 82.19
CA LEU A 781 -59.91 14.75 82.27
C LEU A 781 -58.68 13.90 81.93
N LEU A 782 -58.63 12.65 82.39
CA LEU A 782 -57.51 11.72 82.10
C LEU A 782 -57.47 11.31 80.61
N LYS A 783 -58.63 11.22 79.96
CA LYS A 783 -58.74 10.82 78.54
C LYS A 783 -58.40 11.95 77.57
N GLY A 784 -58.81 13.18 77.89
CA GLY A 784 -58.68 14.33 76.98
C GLY A 784 -57.38 15.11 77.11
N SER A 785 -56.60 14.90 78.19
CA SER A 785 -55.34 15.62 78.45
C SER A 785 -54.12 14.72 78.25
N ARG A 786 -52.97 15.26 77.84
CA ARG A 786 -51.68 14.53 77.85
C ARG A 786 -51.28 14.24 79.31
N ASN A 787 -51.79 13.14 79.86
CA ASN A 787 -51.57 12.58 81.21
C ASN A 787 -52.32 13.21 82.41
N GLY A 788 -53.29 14.13 82.23
CA GLY A 788 -54.20 14.59 83.30
C GLY A 788 -53.58 15.25 84.55
N ALA A 789 -52.26 15.31 84.67
CA ALA A 789 -51.50 15.77 85.84
C ALA A 789 -51.49 17.30 86.03
N LEU A 790 -52.01 18.06 85.05
CA LEU A 790 -52.03 19.53 85.07
C LEU A 790 -53.33 20.11 85.65
N TRP A 791 -54.35 19.28 85.89
CA TRP A 791 -55.64 19.69 86.44
C TRP A 791 -55.64 19.61 87.96
N THR A 792 -56.00 20.71 88.61
CA THR A 792 -56.44 20.66 90.01
C THR A 792 -57.96 20.66 90.07
N SER A 793 -58.55 19.58 90.57
CA SER A 793 -60.00 19.47 90.75
C SER A 793 -60.42 19.61 92.21
N ALA A 794 -61.38 20.47 92.51
CA ALA A 794 -62.08 20.50 93.80
C ALA A 794 -63.58 20.28 93.54
N ILE A 795 -63.99 19.00 93.58
CA ILE A 795 -65.34 18.56 93.25
C ILE A 795 -66.06 18.19 94.55
N SER A 796 -67.10 18.93 94.90
CA SER A 796 -67.95 18.61 96.05
C SER A 796 -68.88 17.44 95.71
N GLY A 797 -69.01 16.48 96.65
CA GLY A 797 -69.79 15.26 96.44
C GLY A 797 -68.99 14.05 95.90
N TYR A 798 -67.68 14.20 95.67
CA TYR A 798 -66.77 13.15 95.23
C TYR A 798 -65.62 12.95 96.23
N THR A 799 -65.32 11.69 96.58
CA THR A 799 -64.16 11.33 97.43
C THR A 799 -63.21 10.42 96.65
N PRO A 800 -61.97 10.85 96.35
CA PRO A 800 -61.02 10.07 95.54
C PRO A 800 -60.45 8.85 96.29
N PRO A 801 -60.15 7.73 95.60
CA PRO A 801 -59.50 6.55 96.18
C PRO A 801 -58.03 6.81 96.57
N ALA A 802 -57.52 6.14 97.62
CA ALA A 802 -56.20 6.39 98.21
C ALA A 802 -55.02 5.91 97.31
N PRO A 803 -53.91 6.68 97.19
CA PRO A 803 -52.76 6.32 96.35
C PRO A 803 -51.78 5.32 97.00
N ILE A 804 -51.16 4.45 96.18
CA ILE A 804 -50.17 3.41 96.58
C ILE A 804 -48.75 3.95 96.36
N VAL A 805 -47.84 3.77 97.33
CA VAL A 805 -46.44 4.29 97.32
C VAL A 805 -45.44 3.14 97.49
N GLU A 806 -44.40 3.07 96.64
CA GLU A 806 -43.21 2.19 96.80
C GLU A 806 -41.91 3.03 96.93
N PRO A 807 -40.88 2.59 97.69
CA PRO A 807 -39.78 3.44 98.16
C PRO A 807 -38.49 3.39 97.33
N ALA A 808 -37.66 4.44 97.42
CA ALA A 808 -36.32 4.57 96.81
C ALA A 808 -35.17 4.42 97.83
N PRO A 809 -33.93 4.00 97.43
CA PRO A 809 -32.75 4.08 98.30
C PRO A 809 -31.62 5.03 97.80
N SER A 810 -31.23 5.94 98.70
CA SER A 810 -29.90 6.35 99.24
C SER A 810 -28.58 6.42 98.42
N SER A 811 -27.72 7.34 98.87
CA SER A 811 -26.54 8.00 98.27
C SER A 811 -25.15 7.67 98.90
N GLU A 812 -24.08 7.84 98.09
CA GLU A 812 -22.65 8.26 98.40
C GLU A 812 -21.63 7.29 99.09
N PRO A 813 -20.27 7.49 99.06
CA PRO A 813 -19.34 8.31 98.21
C PRO A 813 -17.94 7.67 97.83
N ALA A 814 -17.11 8.45 97.09
CA ALA A 814 -15.61 8.58 97.11
C ALA A 814 -14.62 7.76 96.19
N SER A 815 -13.99 8.51 95.27
CA SER A 815 -12.53 8.71 94.97
C SER A 815 -11.61 7.70 94.23
N SER A 816 -10.91 8.27 93.23
CA SER A 816 -9.55 8.02 92.64
C SER A 816 -9.31 6.97 91.53
N GLU A 817 -8.63 7.46 90.49
CA GLU A 817 -8.29 7.03 89.10
C GLU A 817 -6.78 6.60 88.98
N PRO A 818 -6.12 6.12 87.87
CA PRO A 818 -6.44 5.45 86.56
C PRO A 818 -5.57 4.14 86.30
N PRO A 819 -5.25 3.69 85.05
CA PRO A 819 -5.99 2.88 84.03
C PRO A 819 -5.18 1.59 83.63
N PRO A 820 -5.26 0.91 82.43
CA PRO A 820 -6.27 0.78 81.34
C PRO A 820 -6.57 -0.70 80.88
N ALA A 821 -7.45 -0.84 79.86
CA ALA A 821 -7.53 -1.85 78.77
C ALA A 821 -8.31 -3.20 78.92
N GLU A 822 -9.36 -3.33 78.05
CA GLU A 822 -9.93 -4.54 77.35
C GLU A 822 -10.46 -5.76 78.17
N PRO A 823 -11.27 -6.73 77.64
CA PRO A 823 -12.31 -6.75 76.58
C PRO A 823 -13.55 -7.68 76.88
N VAL A 824 -14.45 -7.86 75.89
CA VAL A 824 -15.42 -8.96 75.53
C VAL A 824 -16.50 -9.59 76.47
N ALA A 825 -17.67 -9.79 75.83
CA ALA A 825 -18.53 -11.00 75.73
C ALA A 825 -19.54 -11.40 76.84
N SER A 826 -20.77 -11.74 76.40
CA SER A 826 -21.59 -12.94 76.74
C SER A 826 -23.07 -12.67 76.43
N SER A 827 -23.67 -13.31 75.40
CA SER A 827 -24.48 -14.56 75.44
C SER A 827 -25.91 -14.34 76.01
N GLU A 828 -26.99 -15.03 75.63
CA GLU A 828 -27.22 -16.35 75.01
C GLU A 828 -28.74 -16.49 74.68
N GLU A 829 -29.07 -17.16 73.56
CA GLU A 829 -30.07 -18.26 73.39
C GLU A 829 -31.56 -18.14 73.86
N PRO A 830 -32.51 -19.07 73.50
CA PRO A 830 -32.33 -20.46 73.02
C PRO A 830 -33.30 -21.03 71.92
N THR A 831 -32.91 -22.22 71.40
CA THR A 831 -33.65 -23.47 71.02
C THR A 831 -34.84 -23.46 70.01
N VAL A 832 -35.14 -24.48 69.18
CA VAL A 832 -35.11 -25.99 69.25
C VAL A 832 -35.09 -26.61 67.82
N GLU A 833 -34.48 -27.81 67.69
CA GLU A 833 -34.47 -28.87 66.61
C GLU A 833 -35.86 -29.41 66.12
N PRO A 834 -36.02 -30.35 65.14
CA PRO A 834 -35.16 -31.49 64.66
C PRO A 834 -35.01 -31.66 63.11
N SER A 835 -33.97 -32.27 62.51
CA SER A 835 -33.49 -33.68 62.35
C SER A 835 -34.04 -34.50 61.15
N LEU A 836 -33.10 -35.17 60.44
CA LEU A 836 -33.14 -36.48 59.71
C LEU A 836 -33.33 -36.57 58.17
N GLU A 837 -32.22 -36.95 57.51
CA GLU A 837 -31.96 -38.18 56.71
C GLU A 837 -32.78 -38.60 55.45
N SER A 838 -32.00 -38.84 54.37
CA SER A 838 -31.89 -40.08 53.58
C SER A 838 -32.85 -40.42 52.42
N SER A 839 -32.22 -40.74 51.28
CA SER A 839 -32.50 -41.82 50.30
C SER A 839 -33.85 -41.91 49.59
N SER A 840 -33.84 -41.95 48.25
CA SER A 840 -34.23 -43.14 47.42
C SER A 840 -34.46 -42.79 45.93
N GLU A 841 -33.61 -43.33 45.06
CA GLU A 841 -34.04 -44.03 43.82
C GLU A 841 -34.73 -45.36 44.24
N PRO A 842 -35.54 -46.08 43.41
CA PRO A 842 -35.22 -46.38 42.00
C PRO A 842 -36.42 -46.69 41.04
N ALA A 843 -36.04 -47.02 39.80
CA ALA A 843 -36.47 -48.20 39.03
C ALA A 843 -37.59 -48.14 37.97
N SER A 844 -37.15 -48.61 36.78
CA SER A 844 -37.80 -49.56 35.85
C SER A 844 -38.66 -49.00 34.72
N SER A 845 -38.67 -49.58 33.51
CA SER A 845 -37.78 -50.53 32.80
C SER A 845 -38.36 -50.67 31.38
N GLU A 846 -37.52 -51.17 30.47
CA GLU A 846 -37.85 -51.87 29.21
C GLU A 846 -38.34 -51.07 28.00
N ALA A 847 -38.06 -51.46 26.75
CA ALA A 847 -36.97 -52.17 26.07
C ALA A 847 -37.45 -52.38 24.62
N ALA A 848 -36.70 -51.83 23.64
CA ALA A 848 -36.40 -52.38 22.29
C ALA A 848 -37.55 -52.86 21.34
N PRO A 849 -37.29 -53.20 20.06
CA PRO A 849 -36.32 -52.70 19.07
C PRO A 849 -36.99 -52.40 17.68
N ILE A 850 -36.19 -52.00 16.67
CA ILE A 850 -36.10 -52.59 15.30
C ILE A 850 -35.67 -51.53 14.26
N GLU A 851 -34.48 -51.75 13.69
CA GLU A 851 -33.90 -51.25 12.42
C GLU A 851 -34.60 -51.88 11.17
N PRO A 852 -34.24 -51.58 9.89
CA PRO A 852 -33.52 -50.44 9.28
C PRO A 852 -34.20 -49.94 7.96
N ALA A 853 -33.51 -49.08 7.19
CA ALA A 853 -33.39 -49.09 5.72
C ALA A 853 -33.71 -47.76 4.97
N SER A 854 -32.62 -47.07 4.58
CA SER A 854 -32.22 -46.60 3.24
C SER A 854 -33.13 -45.73 2.32
N GLU A 855 -32.44 -44.76 1.69
CA GLU A 855 -32.61 -44.14 0.36
C GLU A 855 -33.26 -42.74 0.24
N GLU A 856 -32.37 -41.76 0.01
CA GLU A 856 -32.55 -40.48 -0.72
C GLU A 856 -32.60 -40.71 -2.27
N PRO A 857 -32.74 -39.68 -3.14
CA PRO A 857 -33.60 -38.48 -3.10
C PRO A 857 -34.20 -38.14 -4.50
N VAL A 858 -35.33 -37.42 -4.61
CA VAL A 858 -35.58 -36.43 -5.71
C VAL A 858 -36.85 -35.57 -5.51
N ALA A 859 -36.65 -34.25 -5.71
CA ALA A 859 -37.51 -33.25 -6.39
C ALA A 859 -38.91 -32.83 -5.86
N ALA A 860 -38.99 -31.51 -5.58
CA ALA A 860 -40.01 -30.52 -5.99
C ALA A 860 -41.35 -30.32 -5.22
N VAL A 861 -41.38 -29.20 -4.47
CA VAL A 861 -42.34 -28.06 -4.45
C VAL A 861 -43.75 -28.19 -3.79
N SER A 862 -44.01 -27.22 -2.88
CA SER A 862 -45.28 -26.62 -2.39
C SER A 862 -46.07 -27.27 -1.23
N ALA A 863 -46.09 -26.59 -0.07
CA ALA A 863 -47.23 -25.83 0.50
C ALA A 863 -47.25 -25.83 2.05
N GLU A 864 -47.34 -24.62 2.63
CA GLU A 864 -47.57 -24.29 4.06
C GLU A 864 -48.90 -24.86 4.62
N PRO A 865 -49.06 -25.01 5.96
CA PRO A 865 -49.53 -23.91 6.82
C PRO A 865 -48.80 -23.75 8.18
N SER A 866 -48.80 -22.51 8.66
CA SER A 866 -48.21 -21.96 9.89
C SER A 866 -48.51 -22.71 11.20
N ALA A 867 -47.55 -22.73 12.14
CA ALA A 867 -47.56 -21.86 13.34
C ALA A 867 -46.44 -22.23 14.36
N GLU A 868 -45.74 -21.17 14.79
CA GLU A 868 -45.06 -20.97 16.09
C GLU A 868 -43.61 -21.48 16.34
N PRO A 869 -42.82 -20.73 17.13
CA PRO A 869 -41.55 -20.17 16.69
C PRO A 869 -40.37 -21.03 17.11
N VAL A 870 -39.50 -21.35 16.15
CA VAL A 870 -38.18 -21.88 16.46
C VAL A 870 -37.20 -20.72 16.40
N ALA A 871 -36.48 -20.57 17.51
CA ALA A 871 -35.42 -19.63 17.80
C ALA A 871 -34.76 -18.97 16.58
N GLU A 872 -34.71 -17.63 16.62
CA GLU A 872 -33.75 -16.84 15.85
C GLU A 872 -32.38 -17.54 15.87
N PRO A 873 -31.74 -17.78 14.71
CA PRO A 873 -30.35 -18.17 14.72
C PRO A 873 -29.61 -17.01 15.39
N ALA A 874 -28.95 -17.31 16.50
CA ALA A 874 -28.08 -16.36 17.19
C ALA A 874 -27.22 -15.67 16.13
N ALA A 875 -27.30 -14.34 16.08
CA ALA A 875 -26.43 -13.51 15.27
C ALA A 875 -25.01 -14.05 15.43
N GLU A 876 -24.41 -14.51 14.33
CA GLU A 876 -23.00 -14.89 14.32
C GLU A 876 -22.22 -13.72 14.90
N ASP A 877 -21.58 -13.97 16.05
CA ASP A 877 -20.73 -13.02 16.77
C ASP A 877 -19.63 -12.59 15.80
N ARG A 878 -19.83 -11.44 15.16
CA ARG A 878 -18.95 -10.88 14.12
C ARG A 878 -17.67 -10.37 14.79
N GLY A 879 -16.80 -11.30 15.15
CA GLY A 879 -15.36 -11.12 15.01
C GLY A 879 -14.63 -10.26 16.05
N LEU A 880 -14.98 -10.35 17.33
CA LEU A 880 -14.06 -10.05 18.44
C LEU A 880 -13.56 -11.36 19.07
N THR A 881 -12.86 -12.20 18.30
CA THR A 881 -12.23 -13.47 18.75
C THR A 881 -10.71 -13.35 18.57
N VAL A 882 -9.82 -13.51 19.58
CA VAL A 882 -9.70 -14.54 20.63
C VAL A 882 -8.94 -13.98 21.86
N VAL A 883 -9.21 -14.57 23.04
CA VAL A 883 -8.57 -14.45 24.40
C VAL A 883 -9.18 -13.45 25.39
N ASP A 884 -10.34 -13.79 25.96
CA ASP A 884 -10.53 -14.17 27.38
C ASP A 884 -12.04 -14.43 27.58
N GLN A 885 -12.44 -15.54 28.20
CA GLN A 885 -13.87 -15.78 28.47
C GLN A 885 -14.34 -14.84 29.58
N LEU A 886 -15.32 -13.99 29.28
CA LEU A 886 -15.97 -13.15 30.30
C LEU A 886 -16.58 -14.04 31.41
N PRO A 887 -16.44 -13.68 32.70
CA PRO A 887 -16.92 -14.49 33.82
C PRO A 887 -18.46 -14.59 33.85
N ALA A 888 -18.98 -15.74 34.28
CA ALA A 888 -20.39 -16.13 34.14
C ALA A 888 -21.41 -15.38 35.05
N ARG A 889 -21.00 -14.32 35.74
CA ARG A 889 -21.88 -13.52 36.63
C ARG A 889 -21.37 -12.09 36.75
N PHE A 890 -22.18 -11.13 36.32
CA PHE A 890 -21.87 -9.71 36.41
C PHE A 890 -22.74 -9.07 37.49
N ALA A 891 -22.09 -8.36 38.41
CA ALA A 891 -22.76 -7.49 39.35
C ALA A 891 -23.27 -6.23 38.65
N PHE A 892 -22.65 -5.75 37.56
CA PHE A 892 -23.17 -4.65 36.73
C PHE A 892 -22.70 -4.80 35.28
N GLU A 893 -23.55 -4.47 34.31
CA GLU A 893 -23.20 -4.45 32.88
C GLU A 893 -23.86 -3.25 32.19
N ALA A 894 -23.12 -2.61 31.29
CA ALA A 894 -23.63 -1.63 30.34
C ALA A 894 -23.20 -2.02 28.93
N LYS A 895 -24.15 -2.09 27.98
CA LYS A 895 -23.92 -2.57 26.61
C LYS A 895 -24.35 -1.53 25.58
N LYS A 896 -23.49 -1.28 24.59
CA LYS A 896 -23.74 -0.41 23.43
C LYS A 896 -23.57 -1.24 22.15
N GLU A 897 -24.63 -1.33 21.36
CA GLU A 897 -24.61 -1.92 20.00
C GLU A 897 -24.81 -0.80 18.99
N GLY A 898 -24.14 -0.86 17.84
CA GLY A 898 -24.09 0.21 16.84
C GLY A 898 -25.42 0.96 16.63
N GLY A 899 -25.44 2.25 16.98
CA GLY A 899 -26.61 3.14 16.85
C GLY A 899 -27.75 2.95 17.88
N GLN A 900 -27.67 1.98 18.80
CA GLN A 900 -28.64 1.78 19.89
C GLN A 900 -28.22 2.54 21.17
N PRO A 901 -29.19 2.96 22.01
CA PRO A 901 -28.90 3.52 23.33
C PRO A 901 -28.25 2.46 24.24
N ILE A 902 -27.45 2.91 25.21
CA ILE A 902 -26.76 2.01 26.14
C ILE A 902 -27.78 1.30 27.03
N ALA A 903 -27.76 -0.03 27.05
CA ALA A 903 -28.57 -0.83 27.97
C ALA A 903 -27.83 -1.03 29.29
N LEU A 904 -28.51 -0.78 30.43
CA LEU A 904 -27.95 -0.93 31.78
C LEU A 904 -28.60 -2.11 32.51
N LEU A 905 -27.80 -3.00 33.11
CA LEU A 905 -28.25 -4.22 33.77
C LEU A 905 -27.43 -4.47 35.07
N GLY A 906 -28.05 -5.04 36.10
CA GLY A 906 -27.35 -5.51 37.30
C GLY A 906 -27.65 -4.72 38.58
N SER A 907 -26.65 -4.56 39.44
CA SER A 907 -26.70 -4.01 40.79
C SER A 907 -25.96 -2.67 40.89
N VAL A 908 -26.47 -1.76 41.72
CA VAL A 908 -25.88 -0.45 42.05
C VAL A 908 -26.02 -0.17 43.55
N PRO A 909 -25.20 0.70 44.16
CA PRO A 909 -25.21 0.90 45.61
C PRO A 909 -26.43 1.65 46.17
N ALA A 910 -27.15 2.41 45.33
CA ALA A 910 -28.34 3.18 45.72
C ALA A 910 -29.21 3.58 44.51
N ASP A 911 -30.49 3.89 44.74
CA ASP A 911 -31.42 4.38 43.70
C ASP A 911 -30.92 5.66 43.01
N ALA A 912 -30.26 6.54 43.78
CA ALA A 912 -29.66 7.76 43.24
C ALA A 912 -28.55 7.45 42.22
N THR A 913 -27.81 6.35 42.40
CA THR A 913 -26.78 5.89 41.47
C THR A 913 -27.38 5.32 40.20
N ALA A 914 -28.50 4.58 40.31
CA ALA A 914 -29.24 4.08 39.14
C ALA A 914 -29.68 5.24 38.23
N ALA A 915 -30.28 6.27 38.83
CA ALA A 915 -30.70 7.48 38.10
C ALA A 915 -29.50 8.22 37.49
N TYR A 916 -28.41 8.35 38.23
CA TYR A 916 -27.20 9.02 37.77
C TYR A 916 -26.54 8.29 36.58
N PHE A 917 -26.44 6.97 36.61
CA PHE A 917 -25.90 6.17 35.51
C PHE A 917 -26.82 6.21 34.28
N GLY A 918 -28.14 6.21 34.47
CA GLY A 918 -29.11 6.41 33.38
C GLY A 918 -28.91 7.74 32.65
N VAL A 919 -28.59 8.82 33.38
CA VAL A 919 -28.28 10.13 32.78
C VAL A 919 -27.00 10.09 31.95
N ILE A 920 -25.90 9.54 32.50
CA ILE A 920 -24.61 9.45 31.79
C ILE A 920 -24.74 8.61 30.51
N ALA A 921 -25.52 7.53 30.58
CA ALA A 921 -25.76 6.61 29.48
C ALA A 921 -26.73 7.16 28.40
N GLY A 922 -27.05 8.45 28.43
CA GLY A 922 -27.86 9.13 27.41
C GLY A 922 -29.35 9.23 27.77
N ASN A 923 -29.68 9.39 29.06
CA ASN A 923 -31.05 9.38 29.61
C ASN A 923 -31.81 8.07 29.33
N VAL A 924 -31.13 6.94 29.52
CA VAL A 924 -31.74 5.61 29.37
C VAL A 924 -32.46 5.17 30.66
N PRO A 925 -33.58 4.41 30.56
CA PRO A 925 -34.28 3.89 31.73
C PRO A 925 -33.37 3.02 32.59
N ALA A 926 -33.38 3.24 33.91
CA ALA A 926 -32.57 2.51 34.88
C ALA A 926 -33.32 1.36 35.57
N ASP A 927 -34.50 1.00 35.04
CA ASP A 927 -35.46 0.06 35.67
C ASP A 927 -34.92 -1.38 35.82
N ALA A 928 -33.89 -1.71 35.04
CA ALA A 928 -33.22 -3.01 35.07
C ALA A 928 -32.02 -3.06 36.06
N LEU A 929 -31.77 -1.97 36.80
CA LEU A 929 -30.78 -1.91 37.88
C LEU A 929 -31.45 -2.17 39.25
N ARG A 930 -30.74 -2.85 40.15
CA ARG A 930 -31.19 -3.21 41.51
C ARG A 930 -30.25 -2.64 42.56
N VAL A 931 -30.76 -2.32 43.75
CA VAL A 931 -29.91 -1.78 44.83
C VAL A 931 -29.24 -2.90 45.63
N GLU A 932 -27.92 -2.83 45.77
CA GLU A 932 -27.10 -3.77 46.56
C GLU A 932 -26.06 -3.02 47.41
N ALA A 933 -26.10 -3.22 48.74
CA ALA A 933 -25.33 -2.41 49.69
C ALA A 933 -23.83 -2.80 49.80
N ASN A 934 -23.42 -3.96 49.29
CA ASN A 934 -22.08 -4.53 49.47
C ASN A 934 -21.17 -4.34 48.23
N LEU A 935 -21.33 -3.25 47.48
CA LEU A 935 -20.47 -2.93 46.33
C LEU A 935 -19.25 -2.08 46.77
N PRO A 936 -18.12 -2.11 46.05
CA PRO A 936 -16.91 -1.36 46.42
C PRO A 936 -17.13 0.15 46.59
N ASP A 937 -16.35 0.78 47.48
CA ASP A 937 -16.45 2.22 47.78
C ASP A 937 -16.20 3.13 46.55
N ASP A 938 -15.46 2.63 45.56
CA ASP A 938 -15.16 3.34 44.31
C ASP A 938 -16.13 3.01 43.16
N PHE A 939 -17.15 2.18 43.39
CA PHE A 939 -18.09 1.70 42.35
C PHE A 939 -18.71 2.85 41.55
N ILE A 940 -19.10 3.95 42.20
CA ILE A 940 -19.70 5.10 41.51
C ILE A 940 -18.67 5.80 40.62
N ALA A 941 -17.44 6.00 41.11
CA ALA A 941 -16.38 6.66 40.35
C ALA A 941 -15.94 5.81 39.15
N SER A 942 -15.72 4.50 39.38
CA SER A 942 -15.32 3.53 38.36
C SER A 942 -16.42 3.31 37.32
N GLY A 943 -17.67 3.14 37.74
CA GLY A 943 -18.81 3.02 36.82
C GLY A 943 -19.08 4.30 36.01
N THR A 944 -18.90 5.48 36.61
CA THR A 944 -19.01 6.77 35.89
C THR A 944 -17.97 6.88 34.79
N ALA A 945 -16.71 6.56 35.11
CA ALA A 945 -15.64 6.64 34.13
C ALA A 945 -15.77 5.58 33.02
N GLY A 946 -16.18 4.37 33.38
CA GLY A 946 -16.51 3.32 32.41
C GLY A 946 -17.65 3.70 31.48
N LEU A 947 -18.73 4.29 32.00
CA LEU A 947 -19.87 4.72 31.18
C LEU A 947 -19.49 5.89 30.28
N ASN A 948 -18.71 6.86 30.77
CA ASN A 948 -18.18 7.95 29.96
C ASN A 948 -17.20 7.46 28.87
N ALA A 949 -16.49 6.35 29.11
CA ALA A 949 -15.69 5.71 28.08
C ALA A 949 -16.58 5.03 27.04
N LEU A 950 -17.59 4.28 27.49
CA LEU A 950 -18.50 3.53 26.62
C LEU A 950 -19.33 4.45 25.70
N THR A 951 -19.69 5.66 26.14
CA THR A 951 -20.40 6.62 25.29
C THR A 951 -19.58 7.07 24.08
N GLN A 952 -18.25 7.09 24.19
CA GLN A 952 -17.32 7.49 23.13
C GLN A 952 -17.04 6.38 22.11
N LEU A 953 -17.24 5.10 22.48
CA LEU A 953 -17.01 3.96 21.58
C LEU A 953 -18.16 3.80 20.60
N ASN A 954 -17.91 3.25 19.40
CA ASN A 954 -19.00 2.99 18.44
C ASN A 954 -19.91 1.88 18.97
N GLU A 955 -19.29 0.78 19.38
CA GLU A 955 -19.92 -0.33 20.07
C GLU A 955 -19.01 -0.84 21.19
N GLY A 956 -19.60 -1.46 22.21
CA GLY A 956 -18.83 -1.94 23.34
C GLY A 956 -19.67 -2.42 24.51
N ARG A 957 -18.97 -2.93 25.52
CA ARG A 957 -19.52 -3.39 26.78
C ARG A 957 -18.62 -2.98 27.92
N LEU A 958 -19.23 -2.49 28.98
CA LEU A 958 -18.64 -2.25 30.28
C LEU A 958 -19.26 -3.25 31.26
N GLY A 959 -18.48 -3.83 32.15
CA GLY A 959 -19.03 -4.62 33.22
C GLY A 959 -18.20 -4.63 34.48
N PHE A 960 -18.82 -5.11 35.54
CA PHE A 960 -18.23 -5.37 36.85
C PHE A 960 -18.68 -6.76 37.30
N ASP A 961 -17.73 -7.64 37.60
CA ASP A 961 -18.01 -9.05 37.93
C ASP A 961 -18.11 -9.33 39.44
N GLY A 962 -17.94 -8.30 40.26
CA GLY A 962 -17.90 -8.37 41.73
C GLY A 962 -16.51 -8.11 42.33
N ASP A 963 -15.46 -8.21 41.52
CA ASP A 963 -14.06 -7.96 41.94
C ASP A 963 -13.37 -6.97 40.99
N ARG A 964 -13.62 -7.07 39.68
CA ARG A 964 -12.91 -6.33 38.63
C ARG A 964 -13.86 -5.62 37.68
N TRP A 965 -13.48 -4.42 37.24
CA TRP A 965 -14.12 -3.70 36.13
C TRP A 965 -13.50 -4.09 34.78
N TRP A 966 -14.31 -4.19 33.73
CA TRP A 966 -13.82 -4.44 32.39
C TRP A 966 -14.55 -3.60 31.35
N LEU A 967 -13.82 -3.18 30.32
CA LEU A 967 -14.35 -2.40 29.19
C LEU A 967 -13.83 -3.00 27.89
N ARG A 968 -14.74 -3.35 26.98
CA ARG A 968 -14.41 -3.85 25.64
C ARG A 968 -15.18 -3.05 24.60
N GLY A 969 -14.58 -2.79 23.44
CA GLY A 969 -15.33 -2.16 22.35
C GLY A 969 -14.44 -1.73 21.19
N LEU A 970 -15.07 -1.13 20.19
CA LEU A 970 -14.37 -0.64 19.00
C LEU A 970 -14.52 0.87 18.90
N ALA A 971 -13.40 1.54 18.68
CA ALA A 971 -13.32 2.97 18.45
C ALA A 971 -13.27 3.24 16.94
N GLU A 972 -14.10 4.17 16.46
CA GLU A 972 -14.10 4.58 15.05
C GLU A 972 -12.82 5.38 14.72
N GLN A 973 -12.37 6.24 15.64
CA GLN A 973 -11.21 7.11 15.46
C GLN A 973 -10.07 6.77 16.44
N PRO A 974 -8.78 6.90 16.03
CA PRO A 974 -7.63 6.69 16.91
C PRO A 974 -7.63 7.61 18.15
N GLU A 975 -8.07 8.85 18.01
CA GLU A 975 -8.14 9.81 19.13
C GLU A 975 -9.13 9.36 20.21
N THR A 976 -10.24 8.75 19.81
CA THR A 976 -11.23 8.15 20.72
C THR A 976 -10.62 6.99 21.49
N LEU A 977 -9.84 6.15 20.83
CA LEU A 977 -9.12 5.04 21.48
C LEU A 977 -8.14 5.54 22.54
N ASP A 978 -7.35 6.56 22.23
CA ASP A 978 -6.41 7.17 23.17
C ASP A 978 -7.11 7.89 24.32
N ALA A 979 -8.20 8.60 24.04
CA ALA A 979 -9.02 9.26 25.06
C ALA A 979 -9.65 8.26 26.03
N VAL A 980 -10.18 7.12 25.53
CA VAL A 980 -10.74 6.05 26.35
C VAL A 980 -9.67 5.38 27.21
N ARG A 981 -8.48 5.10 26.63
CA ARG A 981 -7.34 4.55 27.39
C ARG A 981 -6.85 5.50 28.48
N ALA A 982 -6.76 6.80 28.18
CA ALA A 982 -6.37 7.82 29.16
C ALA A 982 -7.41 7.99 30.29
N LEU A 983 -8.70 7.94 29.95
CA LEU A 983 -9.79 8.05 30.92
C LEU A 983 -9.72 6.90 31.93
N VAL A 984 -9.53 5.66 31.48
CA VAL A 984 -9.40 4.50 32.37
C VAL A 984 -8.08 4.53 33.15
N ALA A 985 -6.97 4.93 32.53
CA ALA A 985 -5.66 5.04 33.20
C ALA A 985 -5.62 6.11 34.31
N SER A 986 -6.52 7.10 34.27
CA SER A 986 -6.60 8.19 35.24
C SER A 986 -7.35 7.84 36.54
N LEU A 987 -7.94 6.64 36.62
CA LEU A 987 -8.73 6.24 37.79
C LEU A 987 -7.84 5.93 39.01
N PRO A 988 -8.30 6.24 40.25
CA PRO A 988 -7.55 5.94 41.47
C PRO A 988 -7.24 4.44 41.58
N LYS A 989 -6.09 4.09 42.17
CA LYS A 989 -5.53 2.72 42.30
C LYS A 989 -6.35 1.71 43.14
N GLY A 990 -7.68 1.80 43.16
CA GLY A 990 -8.59 0.93 43.92
C GLY A 990 -9.27 -0.17 43.10
N ALA A 991 -9.76 0.14 41.90
CA ALA A 991 -10.38 -0.85 41.01
C ALA A 991 -9.35 -1.56 40.13
N ASP A 992 -9.38 -2.88 40.13
CA ASP A 992 -8.70 -3.67 39.11
C ASP A 992 -9.50 -3.50 37.79
N TRP A 993 -8.83 -3.14 36.69
CA TRP A 993 -9.47 -2.86 35.38
C TRP A 993 -8.88 -3.75 34.28
N SER A 994 -9.73 -4.22 33.37
CA SER A 994 -9.32 -4.86 32.11
C SER A 994 -9.93 -4.15 30.91
N VAL A 995 -9.09 -3.56 30.05
CA VAL A 995 -9.54 -2.75 28.92
C VAL A 995 -9.11 -3.40 27.60
N PHE A 996 -10.08 -3.71 26.76
CA PHE A 996 -9.91 -4.36 25.45
C PHE A 996 -10.60 -3.53 24.38
N VAL A 997 -10.04 -2.37 24.08
CA VAL A 997 -10.55 -1.47 23.04
C VAL A 997 -9.60 -1.47 21.86
N ASP A 998 -10.16 -1.67 20.66
CA ASP A 998 -9.45 -1.68 19.39
C ASP A 998 -10.06 -0.67 18.40
N GLN A 999 -9.41 -0.44 17.26
CA GLN A 999 -9.91 0.46 16.22
C GLN A 999 -10.73 -0.29 15.16
N MET A 1000 -11.85 0.27 14.72
CA MET A 1000 -12.62 -0.27 13.59
C MET A 1000 -11.84 -0.14 12.27
N PRO A 1001 -11.78 -1.18 11.43
CA PRO A 1001 -11.26 -1.09 10.07
C PRO A 1001 -12.04 -0.08 9.20
N PRO A 1002 -11.39 0.62 8.24
CA PRO A 1002 -12.05 1.63 7.41
C PRO A 1002 -13.29 1.15 6.64
N LEU A 1003 -13.29 -0.09 6.15
CA LEU A 1003 -14.45 -0.66 5.45
C LEU A 1003 -15.68 -0.83 6.36
N GLU A 1004 -15.46 -1.23 7.61
CA GLU A 1004 -16.55 -1.40 8.57
C GLU A 1004 -17.16 -0.06 8.96
N ILE A 1005 -16.32 0.97 9.14
CA ILE A 1005 -16.78 2.35 9.36
C ILE A 1005 -17.67 2.81 8.19
N CYS A 1006 -17.19 2.59 6.96
CA CYS A 1006 -17.91 2.93 5.73
C CYS A 1006 -19.28 2.23 5.64
N ARG A 1007 -19.33 0.92 5.93
CA ARG A 1007 -20.57 0.13 5.96
C ARG A 1007 -21.58 0.65 6.98
N ASP A 1008 -21.14 0.96 8.19
CA ASP A 1008 -22.04 1.44 9.25
C ASP A 1008 -22.64 2.81 8.92
N HIS A 1009 -21.83 3.73 8.39
CA HIS A 1009 -22.30 5.05 7.97
C HIS A 1009 -23.34 4.96 6.86
N VAL A 1010 -23.09 4.12 5.85
CA VAL A 1010 -24.04 3.90 4.74
C VAL A 1010 -25.32 3.24 5.24
N ALA A 1011 -25.23 2.22 6.09
CA ALA A 1011 -26.40 1.57 6.69
C ALA A 1011 -27.24 2.54 7.55
N ALA A 1012 -26.60 3.49 8.24
CA ALA A 1012 -27.30 4.52 9.00
C ALA A 1012 -28.07 5.50 8.10
N LEU A 1013 -27.51 5.86 6.94
CA LEU A 1013 -28.20 6.68 5.94
C LEU A 1013 -29.37 5.93 5.29
N GLU A 1014 -29.20 4.65 4.97
CA GLU A 1014 -30.24 3.81 4.38
C GLU A 1014 -31.49 3.72 5.27
N ARG A 1015 -31.29 3.56 6.59
CA ARG A 1015 -32.39 3.50 7.58
C ARG A 1015 -33.29 4.73 7.60
N LEU A 1016 -32.78 5.89 7.17
CA LEU A 1016 -33.56 7.12 7.07
C LEU A 1016 -34.49 7.16 5.86
N ASN A 1017 -34.24 6.31 4.86
CA ASN A 1017 -34.93 6.28 3.56
C ASN A 1017 -35.08 7.68 2.94
N ALA A 1018 -33.99 8.46 2.96
CA ALA A 1018 -34.01 9.89 2.65
C ALA A 1018 -33.74 10.22 1.16
N ILE A 1019 -33.26 9.24 0.38
CA ILE A 1019 -33.07 9.40 -1.08
C ILE A 1019 -34.41 9.16 -1.76
N THR A 1020 -35.01 10.24 -2.27
CA THR A 1020 -36.37 10.27 -2.82
C THR A 1020 -36.39 10.79 -4.25
N PHE A 1021 -37.44 10.42 -4.98
CA PHE A 1021 -37.60 10.71 -6.40
C PHE A 1021 -38.94 11.39 -6.68
N GLN A 1022 -39.03 12.14 -7.78
CA GLN A 1022 -40.33 12.63 -8.27
C GLN A 1022 -41.27 11.45 -8.58
N SER A 1023 -42.57 11.65 -8.39
CA SER A 1023 -43.57 10.61 -8.56
C SER A 1023 -43.50 9.98 -9.96
N GLY A 1024 -43.41 8.65 -10.01
CA GLY A 1024 -43.29 7.88 -11.27
C GLY A 1024 -42.00 8.10 -12.07
N SER A 1025 -40.97 8.71 -11.48
CA SER A 1025 -39.72 9.05 -12.15
C SER A 1025 -38.48 8.53 -11.38
N ALA A 1026 -37.34 8.52 -12.08
CA ALA A 1026 -35.99 8.37 -11.53
C ALA A 1026 -35.30 9.73 -11.29
N THR A 1027 -36.00 10.85 -11.49
CA THR A 1027 -35.48 12.18 -11.18
C THR A 1027 -35.40 12.38 -9.66
N LEU A 1028 -34.17 12.56 -9.15
CA LEU A 1028 -33.91 12.86 -7.74
C LEU A 1028 -34.56 14.19 -7.32
N THR A 1029 -35.10 14.22 -6.12
CA THR A 1029 -35.64 15.46 -5.52
C THR A 1029 -34.51 16.36 -5.00
N GLU A 1030 -34.73 17.67 -4.92
CA GLU A 1030 -33.76 18.61 -4.33
C GLU A 1030 -33.39 18.25 -2.88
N THR A 1031 -34.33 17.67 -2.13
CA THR A 1031 -34.10 17.21 -0.76
C THR A 1031 -33.15 16.02 -0.66
N SER A 1032 -32.94 15.28 -1.75
CA SER A 1032 -32.03 14.13 -1.79
C SER A 1032 -30.58 14.54 -2.04
N LEU A 1033 -30.33 15.72 -2.60
CA LEU A 1033 -28.98 16.16 -2.96
C LEU A 1033 -28.03 16.26 -1.75
N PRO A 1034 -28.43 16.84 -0.59
CA PRO A 1034 -27.56 16.86 0.59
C PRO A 1034 -27.31 15.48 1.19
N ILE A 1035 -28.23 14.53 1.01
CA ILE A 1035 -28.07 13.14 1.45
C ILE A 1035 -27.02 12.45 0.58
N LEU A 1036 -27.04 12.70 -0.73
CA LEU A 1036 -26.03 12.19 -1.67
C LEU A 1036 -24.66 12.84 -1.44
N ASP A 1037 -24.61 14.12 -1.06
CA ASP A 1037 -23.35 14.79 -0.65
C ASP A 1037 -22.73 14.08 0.56
N LYS A 1038 -23.56 13.78 1.57
CA LYS A 1038 -23.10 13.04 2.76
C LYS A 1038 -22.68 11.61 2.41
N LEU A 1039 -23.46 10.91 1.61
CA LEU A 1039 -23.15 9.54 1.16
C LEU A 1039 -21.80 9.49 0.42
N ALA A 1040 -21.50 10.48 -0.43
CA ALA A 1040 -20.21 10.55 -1.12
C ALA A 1040 -19.03 10.75 -0.15
N VAL A 1041 -19.21 11.52 0.93
CA VAL A 1041 -18.21 11.67 2.00
C VAL A 1041 -18.00 10.36 2.75
N ASP A 1042 -19.09 9.65 3.08
CA ASP A 1042 -19.01 8.36 3.79
C ASP A 1042 -18.31 7.29 2.91
N LEU A 1043 -18.60 7.25 1.61
CA LEU A 1043 -17.93 6.33 0.66
C LEU A 1043 -16.45 6.64 0.40
N ALA A 1044 -16.00 7.86 0.71
CA ALA A 1044 -14.58 8.24 0.63
C ALA A 1044 -13.74 7.60 1.75
N ILE A 1045 -14.37 7.13 2.84
CA ILE A 1045 -13.70 6.41 3.93
C ILE A 1045 -13.16 5.07 3.43
N CYS A 1046 -13.85 4.42 2.49
CA CYS A 1046 -13.46 3.14 1.92
C CYS A 1046 -13.22 3.25 0.41
N PRO A 1047 -12.15 3.91 -0.09
CA PRO A 1047 -11.98 4.24 -1.52
C PRO A 1047 -11.88 3.03 -2.47
N SER A 1048 -11.57 1.84 -1.95
CA SER A 1048 -11.36 0.60 -2.70
C SER A 1048 -12.53 -0.40 -2.68
N ALA A 1049 -13.61 -0.12 -1.95
CA ALA A 1049 -14.72 -1.08 -1.81
C ALA A 1049 -15.67 -1.08 -3.01
N SER A 1050 -16.22 -2.22 -3.42
CA SER A 1050 -17.32 -2.22 -4.39
C SER A 1050 -18.63 -1.79 -3.72
N VAL A 1051 -19.40 -0.92 -4.38
CA VAL A 1051 -20.68 -0.38 -3.88
C VAL A 1051 -21.79 -0.70 -4.88
N HIS A 1052 -22.71 -1.54 -4.47
CA HIS A 1052 -23.92 -1.84 -5.22
C HIS A 1052 -25.05 -0.96 -4.72
N VAL A 1053 -25.68 -0.22 -5.63
CA VAL A 1053 -26.81 0.66 -5.39
C VAL A 1053 -28.05 -0.09 -5.83
N GLU A 1054 -28.93 -0.40 -4.88
CA GLU A 1054 -30.03 -1.32 -5.06
C GLU A 1054 -31.37 -0.56 -5.01
N GLY A 1055 -32.09 -0.53 -6.13
CA GLY A 1055 -33.38 0.13 -6.25
C GLY A 1055 -34.54 -0.80 -5.88
N HIS A 1056 -35.49 -0.27 -5.10
CA HIS A 1056 -36.74 -0.98 -4.76
C HIS A 1056 -37.98 -0.09 -4.98
N THR A 1057 -39.09 -0.71 -5.31
CA THR A 1057 -40.42 -0.08 -5.44
C THR A 1057 -41.43 -0.72 -4.49
N ASP A 1058 -42.59 -0.08 -4.35
CA ASP A 1058 -43.77 -0.75 -3.79
C ASP A 1058 -44.47 -1.59 -4.86
N ALA A 1059 -45.55 -2.26 -4.46
CA ALA A 1059 -46.35 -3.11 -5.35
C ALA A 1059 -47.35 -2.34 -6.25
N ASP A 1060 -47.30 -1.00 -6.31
CA ASP A 1060 -48.22 -0.22 -7.14
C ASP A 1060 -47.67 -0.08 -8.56
N GLY A 1061 -48.13 -0.93 -9.48
CA GLY A 1061 -47.73 -0.85 -10.88
C GLY A 1061 -47.77 -2.21 -11.56
N ALA A 1062 -47.26 -2.26 -12.79
CA ALA A 1062 -46.92 -3.54 -13.41
C ALA A 1062 -45.50 -3.91 -12.99
N GLU A 1063 -45.27 -5.18 -12.66
CA GLU A 1063 -43.98 -5.71 -12.17
C GLU A 1063 -42.80 -5.31 -13.08
N ASP A 1064 -42.94 -5.47 -14.41
CA ASP A 1064 -41.90 -5.09 -15.39
C ASP A 1064 -41.57 -3.58 -15.36
N LEU A 1065 -42.57 -2.73 -15.11
CA LEU A 1065 -42.38 -1.27 -15.00
C LEU A 1065 -41.72 -0.89 -13.68
N ASN A 1066 -42.07 -1.59 -12.61
CA ASN A 1066 -41.48 -1.41 -11.28
C ASN A 1066 -40.01 -1.85 -11.26
N LEU A 1067 -39.68 -2.96 -11.91
CA LEU A 1067 -38.31 -3.41 -12.10
C LEU A 1067 -37.50 -2.37 -12.90
N ALA A 1068 -37.98 -1.94 -14.06
CA ALA A 1068 -37.31 -0.93 -14.87
C ALA A 1068 -37.11 0.40 -14.11
N LEU A 1069 -38.14 0.86 -13.39
CA LEU A 1069 -38.07 2.08 -12.59
C LEU A 1069 -37.05 1.96 -11.44
N SER A 1070 -36.94 0.78 -10.82
CA SER A 1070 -35.98 0.53 -9.75
C SER A 1070 -34.54 0.61 -10.23
N VAL A 1071 -34.23 0.04 -11.41
CA VAL A 1071 -32.90 0.13 -12.04
C VAL A 1071 -32.57 1.59 -12.39
N SER A 1072 -33.49 2.29 -13.06
CA SER A 1072 -33.26 3.69 -13.44
C SER A 1072 -33.03 4.61 -12.23
N ARG A 1073 -33.64 4.30 -11.08
CA ARG A 1073 -33.39 5.04 -9.83
C ARG A 1073 -32.01 4.76 -9.24
N ALA A 1074 -31.57 3.50 -9.27
CA ALA A 1074 -30.21 3.15 -8.86
C ALA A 1074 -29.16 3.83 -9.75
N GLU A 1075 -29.37 3.83 -11.08
CA GLU A 1075 -28.51 4.53 -12.03
C GLU A 1075 -28.46 6.04 -11.78
N ALA A 1076 -29.60 6.68 -11.50
CA ALA A 1076 -29.65 8.11 -11.18
C ALA A 1076 -28.87 8.46 -9.89
N VAL A 1077 -28.87 7.56 -8.90
CA VAL A 1077 -28.05 7.71 -7.68
C VAL A 1077 -26.57 7.55 -8.00
N ILE A 1078 -26.20 6.57 -8.83
CA ILE A 1078 -24.81 6.40 -9.30
C ILE A 1078 -24.32 7.63 -10.05
N GLU A 1079 -25.10 8.16 -10.99
CA GLU A 1079 -24.73 9.37 -11.74
C GLU A 1079 -24.49 10.54 -10.78
N ALA A 1080 -25.37 10.72 -9.79
CA ALA A 1080 -25.21 11.77 -8.78
C ALA A 1080 -23.99 11.56 -7.88
N LEU A 1081 -23.59 10.32 -7.58
CA LEU A 1081 -22.38 10.00 -6.82
C LEU A 1081 -21.09 10.21 -7.64
N ILE A 1082 -21.13 9.91 -8.94
CA ILE A 1082 -20.03 10.18 -9.88
C ILE A 1082 -19.78 11.69 -9.97
N GLU A 1083 -20.83 12.51 -10.06
CA GLU A 1083 -20.71 13.97 -10.04
C GLU A 1083 -20.06 14.50 -8.75
N ARG A 1084 -20.16 13.74 -7.65
CA ARG A 1084 -19.58 14.04 -6.34
C ARG A 1084 -18.19 13.43 -6.13
N GLY A 1085 -17.61 12.84 -7.18
CA GLY A 1085 -16.23 12.34 -7.19
C GLY A 1085 -16.05 10.89 -6.75
N VAL A 1086 -17.12 10.10 -6.63
CA VAL A 1086 -17.01 8.65 -6.39
C VAL A 1086 -16.61 7.96 -7.70
N SER A 1087 -15.55 7.14 -7.67
CA SER A 1087 -15.05 6.46 -8.87
C SER A 1087 -16.10 5.56 -9.51
N ILE A 1088 -16.25 5.66 -10.83
CA ILE A 1088 -17.21 4.84 -11.60
C ILE A 1088 -16.87 3.35 -11.55
N GLU A 1089 -15.59 2.99 -11.43
CA GLU A 1089 -15.11 1.60 -11.51
C GLU A 1089 -15.60 0.71 -10.35
N ARG A 1090 -16.20 1.32 -9.32
CA ARG A 1090 -16.62 0.65 -8.09
C ARG A 1090 -18.11 0.83 -7.76
N LEU A 1091 -18.91 1.37 -8.69
CA LEU A 1091 -20.35 1.60 -8.53
C LEU A 1091 -21.15 0.67 -9.44
N TYR A 1092 -22.07 -0.11 -8.87
CA TYR A 1092 -22.91 -1.07 -9.58
C TYR A 1092 -24.39 -0.77 -9.34
N ALA A 1093 -25.21 -0.62 -10.39
CA ALA A 1093 -26.66 -0.40 -10.24
C ALA A 1093 -27.41 -1.72 -10.35
N GLU A 1094 -28.28 -1.99 -9.38
CA GLU A 1094 -29.17 -3.14 -9.35
C GLU A 1094 -30.59 -2.68 -9.07
N GLY A 1095 -31.57 -3.35 -9.68
CA GLY A 1095 -32.99 -3.05 -9.46
C GLY A 1095 -33.75 -4.31 -9.13
N TYR A 1096 -34.50 -4.29 -8.05
CA TYR A 1096 -35.27 -5.42 -7.54
C TYR A 1096 -36.78 -5.24 -7.72
N GLY A 1097 -37.24 -4.09 -8.22
CA GLY A 1097 -38.66 -3.76 -8.32
C GLY A 1097 -39.36 -3.93 -6.96
N GLU A 1098 -40.51 -4.62 -6.98
CA GLU A 1098 -41.32 -4.90 -5.79
C GLU A 1098 -40.99 -6.24 -5.11
N SER A 1099 -40.02 -7.00 -5.63
CA SER A 1099 -39.76 -8.39 -5.24
C SER A 1099 -39.16 -8.58 -3.84
N GLN A 1100 -38.59 -7.53 -3.26
CA GLN A 1100 -37.97 -7.54 -1.93
C GLN A 1100 -38.58 -6.47 -0.98
N PRO A 1101 -39.85 -6.63 -0.56
CA PRO A 1101 -40.50 -5.71 0.35
C PRO A 1101 -39.98 -5.89 1.78
N ILE A 1102 -39.75 -4.78 2.49
CA ILE A 1102 -39.35 -4.76 3.90
C ILE A 1102 -40.51 -4.41 4.83
N ALA A 1103 -41.64 -4.00 4.26
CA ALA A 1103 -42.86 -3.67 4.97
C ALA A 1103 -44.11 -4.09 4.16
N SER A 1104 -45.27 -4.13 4.81
CA SER A 1104 -46.53 -4.48 4.13
C SER A 1104 -46.85 -3.45 3.02
N ASN A 1105 -47.12 -3.95 1.81
CA ASN A 1105 -47.62 -3.15 0.70
C ASN A 1105 -49.11 -2.77 0.85
N ASP A 1106 -49.77 -3.12 1.95
CA ASP A 1106 -51.19 -2.81 2.17
C ASP A 1106 -51.41 -1.43 2.80
N THR A 1107 -50.36 -0.86 3.40
CA THR A 1107 -50.42 0.43 4.10
C THR A 1107 -49.62 1.49 3.34
N ARG A 1108 -50.02 2.76 3.46
CA ARG A 1108 -49.29 3.87 2.80
C ARG A 1108 -47.87 3.99 3.35
N GLU A 1109 -47.73 3.77 4.65
CA GLU A 1109 -46.50 3.83 5.40
C GLU A 1109 -45.56 2.70 4.98
N GLY A 1110 -46.06 1.46 4.86
CA GLY A 1110 -45.27 0.32 4.39
C GLY A 1110 -44.87 0.43 2.92
N LYS A 1111 -45.75 0.91 2.03
CA LYS A 1111 -45.36 1.25 0.65
C LYS A 1111 -44.26 2.32 0.60
N ALA A 1112 -44.32 3.32 1.48
CA ALA A 1112 -43.27 4.32 1.57
C ALA A 1112 -41.92 3.75 2.02
N GLN A 1113 -41.92 2.75 2.90
CA GLN A 1113 -40.70 2.03 3.29
C GLN A 1113 -40.16 1.12 2.18
N ASN A 1114 -41.04 0.52 1.36
CA ASN A 1114 -40.63 -0.32 0.24
C ASN A 1114 -40.01 0.46 -0.92
N ARG A 1115 -40.46 1.71 -1.16
CA ARG A 1115 -39.81 2.64 -2.09
C ARG A 1115 -38.52 3.19 -1.48
N ARG A 1116 -37.41 2.49 -1.69
CA ARG A 1116 -36.10 2.83 -1.09
C ARG A 1116 -34.94 2.58 -2.05
N ILE A 1117 -33.79 3.14 -1.69
CA ILE A 1117 -32.48 2.77 -2.22
C ILE A 1117 -31.72 2.10 -1.09
N ALA A 1118 -31.21 0.91 -1.34
CA ALA A 1118 -30.34 0.17 -0.44
C ALA A 1118 -28.92 0.11 -1.00
N PHE A 1119 -27.96 -0.23 -0.15
CA PHE A 1119 -26.56 -0.34 -0.56
C PHE A 1119 -25.91 -1.61 -0.01
N SER A 1120 -25.22 -2.35 -0.87
CA SER A 1120 -24.30 -3.40 -0.42
C SER A 1120 -22.86 -3.03 -0.75
N ILE A 1121 -21.98 -3.19 0.24
CA ILE A 1121 -20.57 -2.79 0.17
C ILE A 1121 -19.69 -4.01 0.42
N SER A 1122 -18.79 -4.34 -0.50
CA SER A 1122 -17.89 -5.50 -0.42
C SER A 1122 -16.42 -5.14 -0.67
N GLU A 1123 -15.51 -5.97 -0.15
CA GLU A 1123 -14.12 -5.99 -0.62
C GLU A 1123 -14.10 -6.71 -1.97
N GLU A 1124 -13.23 -6.25 -2.88
CA GLU A 1124 -12.99 -6.91 -4.17
C GLU A 1124 -11.97 -8.04 -4.03
#